data_AF-A0A518DHI6-F1
#
_entry.id   AF-A0A518DHI6-F1
#
_cell.length_a   1.000
_cell.length_b   1.000
_cell.length_c   1.000
_cell.angle_alpha   90.00
_cell.angle_beta   90.00
_cell.angle_gamma   90.00
#
_symmetry.space_group_name_H-M   'P 1'
#
loop_
_entity.id
_entity.type
_entity.pdbx_description
1 polymer ?
#
loop_
_entity_poly.entity_id
_entity_poly.type
_entity_poly.pdbx_seq_one_letter_code
_entity_poly.pdbx_strand_id
1 'polypeptide(L)'
;MSRRWHLLVAPLWTSICIPSLSAPSAAGAAEAQPGAQAISTVAIEPGEFIQGDDQGEFHERPAHRVRITRPYHIATSSVTNAQYERFDPTHVDLRGRDEVSRGDDEAVVHVSWEQAGAFCRWLSDQEGRNYRLPTEAEWEYAARAGTTTPYHTGASLDASFHRNQGEHSNPVAVDLTVGQTPANAWGLRDVHGLVEEWCADWYGPYPRGAVVDPVGPVAGDFRVSRGGSHSTPLAFLRSAARMGTLPEDSHAMIGFRVVQAEPVTTQPSRVVSPTPAWASGVDPSPRDWTKPRVDDTPRFAVPTSSVNIPAGSDGPLYSHHNHCPAITVCPNGDLFAIWYTTRREPGRELAVAASRLRFGETEWSPAAPFWDAPGRNDHGDALWWDGRQTLYHFNGLGAVGTWANLALVMRTSTDNGVTWSPAKLINTEHGLRNMPIANVVRTRTGKMVLCCDAVTGGDGGTAVHVSVDGGRTWNDPGRGRPAPVFAEGETGAWIAGIHAGLVELNDGRWLALGRGDAINGQMPKSVSADEGETWRYSASGLPAIAGGQRLTLLRLNEGPLLLVSFTNPRPKPDAASTGGMEFTGADGKRFTSYGMFAALSYDEGQTWPARRLVSMGGEPRTLDGGAWTGRFEMDASHAEPAGYLDAKQSPDGLIHLVSSKLSYRFNLAWLQQPTDAPAGQSHRAEPHPPTLGAET
;
A
#
# COMPACT_ATOMS: atom_id res chain seq x y z
N MET A 1 -5.48 14.93 64.80
CA MET A 1 -6.81 15.56 64.98
C MET A 1 -7.45 15.71 63.62
N SER A 2 -8.43 14.86 63.34
CA SER A 2 -9.29 14.94 62.17
C SER A 2 -10.30 16.08 62.33
N ARG A 3 -10.73 16.68 61.22
CA ARG A 3 -12.12 17.15 61.06
C ARG A 3 -12.40 17.44 59.58
N ARG A 4 -13.32 16.64 59.06
CA ARG A 4 -14.07 16.83 57.82
C ARG A 4 -14.95 18.08 57.94
N TRP A 5 -15.18 18.76 56.82
CA TRP A 5 -16.40 19.51 56.56
C TRP A 5 -16.88 19.21 55.14
N HIS A 6 -18.12 18.74 55.05
CA HIS A 6 -18.88 18.55 53.81
C HIS A 6 -19.47 19.88 53.38
N LEU A 7 -19.50 20.14 52.06
CA LEU A 7 -20.46 21.07 51.47
C LEU A 7 -21.02 20.47 50.18
N LEU A 8 -22.34 20.35 50.18
CA LEU A 8 -23.21 19.93 49.10
C LEU A 8 -23.21 20.96 47.97
N VAL A 9 -23.18 20.50 46.72
CA VAL A 9 -23.66 21.26 45.56
C VAL A 9 -24.57 20.35 44.75
N ALA A 10 -25.83 20.77 44.60
CA ALA A 10 -26.87 20.11 43.82
C ALA A 10 -26.68 20.37 42.31
N PRO A 11 -27.06 19.44 41.41
CA PRO A 11 -27.08 19.70 39.99
C PRO A 11 -28.45 20.29 39.57
N LEU A 12 -28.42 21.47 38.96
CA LEU A 12 -29.54 22.04 38.20
C LEU A 12 -29.75 21.21 36.92
N TRP A 13 -30.90 20.55 36.82
CA TRP A 13 -31.38 19.94 35.58
C TRP A 13 -32.24 20.97 34.86
N THR A 14 -31.75 21.53 33.75
CA THR A 14 -32.57 22.28 32.80
C THR A 14 -33.18 21.31 31.79
N SER A 15 -34.49 21.08 31.91
CA SER A 15 -35.31 20.38 30.92
C SER A 15 -35.39 21.18 29.62
N ILE A 16 -34.92 20.59 28.52
CA ILE A 16 -35.25 21.03 27.16
C ILE A 16 -36.51 20.26 26.75
N CYS A 17 -37.60 20.99 26.52
CA CYS A 17 -38.84 20.45 25.97
C CYS A 17 -38.65 20.04 24.51
N ILE A 18 -38.81 18.74 24.22
CA ILE A 18 -38.97 18.22 22.84
C ILE A 18 -40.48 18.23 22.55
N PRO A 19 -40.94 18.78 21.42
CA PRO A 19 -42.36 18.75 21.08
C PRO A 19 -42.79 17.32 20.75
N SER A 20 -43.88 16.90 21.38
CA SER A 20 -44.58 15.64 21.14
C SER A 20 -45.13 15.59 19.71
N LEU A 21 -44.58 14.73 18.87
CA LEU A 21 -45.20 14.33 17.61
C LEU A 21 -46.32 13.33 17.91
N SER A 22 -47.55 13.77 17.68
CA SER A 22 -48.78 12.99 17.72
C SER A 22 -48.75 11.84 16.71
N ALA A 23 -49.11 10.64 17.17
CA ALA A 23 -49.25 9.43 16.36
C ALA A 23 -50.31 9.58 15.27
N PRO A 24 -50.06 9.14 14.02
CA PRO A 24 -51.12 9.00 13.04
C PRO A 24 -51.95 7.73 13.31
N SER A 25 -53.25 7.91 13.21
CA SER A 25 -54.32 6.91 13.30
C SER A 25 -54.10 5.72 12.36
N ALA A 26 -54.39 4.52 12.87
CA ALA A 26 -54.55 3.32 12.07
C ALA A 26 -55.67 3.49 11.03
N ALA A 27 -55.32 3.34 9.75
CA ALA A 27 -56.27 3.14 8.66
C ALA A 27 -55.57 2.40 7.50
N GLY A 28 -56.09 1.22 7.18
CA GLY A 28 -55.81 0.51 5.93
C GLY A 28 -54.57 -0.38 5.93
N ALA A 29 -54.74 -1.66 6.27
CA ALA A 29 -53.85 -2.70 5.77
C ALA A 29 -53.93 -2.68 4.23
N ALA A 30 -52.95 -2.05 3.59
CA ALA A 30 -52.75 -2.18 2.16
C ALA A 30 -52.25 -3.61 1.90
N GLU A 31 -53.01 -4.37 1.12
CA GLU A 31 -52.59 -5.64 0.57
C GLU A 31 -51.22 -5.50 -0.08
N ALA A 32 -50.28 -6.35 0.35
CA ALA A 32 -48.99 -6.51 -0.28
C ALA A 32 -49.20 -6.83 -1.77
N GLN A 33 -48.70 -5.97 -2.65
CA GLN A 33 -48.74 -6.24 -4.08
C GLN A 33 -47.91 -7.51 -4.39
N PRO A 34 -48.46 -8.48 -5.14
CA PRO A 34 -47.74 -9.68 -5.54
C PRO A 34 -46.77 -9.34 -6.67
N GLY A 35 -45.50 -9.18 -6.31
CA GLY A 35 -44.40 -8.91 -7.25
C GLY A 35 -43.03 -8.78 -6.60
N ALA A 36 -42.89 -9.09 -5.31
CA ALA A 36 -41.58 -9.23 -4.70
C ALA A 36 -40.84 -10.38 -5.41
N GLN A 37 -39.76 -10.11 -6.14
CA GLN A 37 -38.77 -11.16 -6.38
C GLN A 37 -38.17 -11.49 -5.01
N ALA A 38 -38.83 -12.41 -4.30
CA ALA A 38 -38.37 -12.95 -3.03
C ALA A 38 -36.97 -13.56 -3.23
N ILE A 39 -36.13 -13.47 -2.21
CA ILE A 39 -34.81 -14.11 -2.28
C ILE A 39 -35.04 -15.62 -2.22
N SER A 40 -34.70 -16.31 -3.32
CA SER A 40 -34.76 -17.77 -3.40
C SER A 40 -33.63 -18.36 -2.55
N THR A 41 -33.97 -19.29 -1.66
CA THR A 41 -33.01 -19.95 -0.77
C THR A 41 -33.12 -21.47 -0.84
N VAL A 42 -32.02 -22.16 -0.56
CA VAL A 42 -31.97 -23.63 -0.38
C VAL A 42 -31.57 -23.98 1.05
N ALA A 43 -32.14 -25.07 1.56
CA ALA A 43 -31.82 -25.58 2.89
C ALA A 43 -30.49 -26.36 2.86
N ILE A 44 -29.61 -26.06 3.80
CA ILE A 44 -28.33 -26.73 4.00
C ILE A 44 -28.37 -27.50 5.31
N GLU A 45 -28.14 -28.81 5.23
CA GLU A 45 -28.14 -29.70 6.40
C GLU A 45 -26.82 -29.64 7.18
N PRO A 46 -26.84 -29.81 8.51
CA PRO A 46 -25.63 -29.91 9.33
C PRO A 46 -24.66 -30.99 8.84
N GLY A 47 -23.37 -30.79 9.06
CA GLY A 47 -22.37 -31.77 8.67
C GLY A 47 -20.95 -31.34 9.01
N GLU A 48 -19.99 -32.14 8.53
CA GLU A 48 -18.55 -31.87 8.67
C GLU A 48 -17.89 -31.77 7.31
N PHE A 49 -16.90 -30.89 7.19
CA PHE A 49 -16.06 -30.77 6.01
C PHE A 49 -14.64 -30.32 6.37
N ILE A 50 -13.76 -30.33 5.38
CA ILE A 50 -12.42 -29.75 5.49
C ILE A 50 -12.47 -28.34 4.92
N GLN A 51 -12.27 -27.34 5.79
CA GLN A 51 -12.15 -25.94 5.41
C GLN A 51 -10.69 -25.61 5.10
N GLY A 52 -10.45 -24.82 4.06
CA GLY A 52 -9.11 -24.47 3.60
C GLY A 52 -8.48 -25.54 2.69
N ASP A 53 -7.23 -25.29 2.30
CA ASP A 53 -6.47 -26.15 1.38
C ASP A 53 -4.97 -26.04 1.65
N ASP A 54 -4.34 -27.14 2.10
CA ASP A 54 -2.89 -27.19 2.38
C ASP A 54 -2.04 -27.06 1.11
N GLN A 55 -2.63 -27.28 -0.08
CA GLN A 55 -1.98 -27.08 -1.37
C GLN A 55 -2.32 -25.72 -2.00
N GLY A 56 -3.20 -24.94 -1.37
CA GLY A 56 -3.63 -23.62 -1.82
C GLY A 56 -2.63 -22.51 -1.48
N GLU A 57 -3.07 -21.26 -1.62
CA GLU A 57 -2.29 -20.10 -1.20
C GLU A 57 -2.05 -20.06 0.31
N PHE A 58 -1.04 -19.33 0.78
CA PHE A 58 -0.67 -19.28 2.20
C PHE A 58 -1.87 -18.94 3.11
N HIS A 59 -2.72 -18.00 2.68
CA HIS A 59 -3.90 -17.55 3.42
C HIS A 59 -5.04 -18.57 3.51
N GLU A 60 -4.96 -19.70 2.79
CA GLU A 60 -5.93 -20.80 2.83
C GLU A 60 -5.51 -21.93 3.77
N ARG A 61 -4.33 -21.81 4.39
CA ARG A 61 -3.72 -22.85 5.21
C ARG A 61 -3.85 -22.52 6.72
N PRO A 62 -3.84 -23.54 7.60
CA PRO A 62 -3.94 -24.97 7.28
C PRO A 62 -5.38 -25.41 6.93
N ALA A 63 -5.48 -26.46 6.14
CA ALA A 63 -6.72 -27.20 6.01
C ALA A 63 -7.11 -27.84 7.35
N HIS A 64 -8.36 -27.68 7.78
CA HIS A 64 -8.79 -28.15 9.09
C HIS A 64 -10.26 -28.57 9.08
N ARG A 65 -10.64 -29.40 10.07
CA ARG A 65 -12.00 -29.92 10.15
C ARG A 65 -12.94 -28.90 10.77
N VAL A 66 -14.07 -28.66 10.12
CA VAL A 66 -15.15 -27.83 10.64
C VAL A 66 -16.42 -28.63 10.71
N ARG A 67 -17.15 -28.51 11.83
CA ARG A 67 -18.50 -29.05 12.00
C ARG A 67 -19.52 -27.92 12.06
N ILE A 68 -20.48 -27.94 11.14
CA ILE A 68 -21.67 -27.09 11.15
C ILE A 68 -22.79 -27.85 11.88
N THR A 69 -23.34 -27.29 12.95
CA THR A 69 -24.25 -28.03 13.85
C THR A 69 -25.73 -27.77 13.63
N ARG A 70 -26.08 -26.67 12.96
CA ARG A 70 -27.47 -26.25 12.75
C ARG A 70 -27.76 -26.10 11.26
N PRO A 71 -28.95 -26.47 10.80
CA PRO A 71 -29.37 -26.19 9.45
C PRO A 71 -29.54 -24.67 9.27
N TYR A 72 -29.35 -24.21 8.05
CA TYR A 72 -29.60 -22.83 7.63
C TYR A 72 -30.10 -22.84 6.20
N HIS A 73 -30.74 -21.75 5.78
CA HIS A 73 -31.01 -21.54 4.36
C HIS A 73 -30.03 -20.52 3.81
N ILE A 74 -29.54 -20.72 2.59
CA ILE A 74 -28.66 -19.78 1.89
C ILE A 74 -29.28 -19.40 0.55
N ALA A 75 -29.15 -18.13 0.17
CA ALA A 75 -29.61 -17.66 -1.13
C ALA A 75 -28.96 -18.45 -2.27
N THR A 76 -29.75 -18.84 -3.27
CA THR A 76 -29.30 -19.65 -4.40
C THR A 76 -28.25 -18.95 -5.27
N SER A 77 -28.26 -17.62 -5.27
CA SER A 77 -27.34 -16.74 -5.98
C SER A 77 -27.07 -15.47 -5.16
N SER A 78 -26.14 -14.64 -5.63
CA SER A 78 -25.89 -13.31 -5.06
C SER A 78 -27.14 -12.41 -5.15
N VAL A 79 -27.19 -11.40 -4.28
CA VAL A 79 -28.24 -10.37 -4.28
C VAL A 79 -28.11 -9.52 -5.55
N THR A 80 -29.24 -9.21 -6.20
CA THR A 80 -29.26 -8.40 -7.42
C THR A 80 -29.44 -6.91 -7.14
N ASN A 81 -29.17 -6.06 -8.14
CA ASN A 81 -29.45 -4.62 -8.07
C ASN A 81 -30.92 -4.34 -7.72
N ALA A 82 -31.87 -4.96 -8.41
CA ALA A 82 -33.29 -4.74 -8.15
C ALA A 82 -33.71 -5.19 -6.74
N GLN A 83 -33.06 -6.22 -6.17
CA GLN A 83 -33.29 -6.63 -4.78
C GLN A 83 -32.71 -5.61 -3.80
N TYR A 84 -31.48 -5.17 -4.01
CA TYR A 84 -30.79 -4.22 -3.14
C TYR A 84 -31.47 -2.84 -3.14
N GLU A 85 -31.94 -2.36 -4.29
CA GLU A 85 -32.59 -1.06 -4.43
C GLU A 85 -33.94 -0.95 -3.73
N ARG A 86 -34.53 -2.07 -3.31
CA ARG A 86 -35.70 -2.05 -2.42
C ARG A 86 -35.33 -1.59 -1.01
N PHE A 87 -34.09 -1.82 -0.60
CA PHE A 87 -33.53 -1.31 0.65
C PHE A 87 -32.96 0.11 0.46
N ASP A 88 -32.17 0.31 -0.58
CA ASP A 88 -31.53 1.60 -0.88
C ASP A 88 -31.72 1.98 -2.37
N PRO A 89 -32.79 2.71 -2.71
CA PRO A 89 -33.07 3.11 -4.09
C PRO A 89 -32.00 3.99 -4.71
N THR A 90 -31.12 4.62 -3.91
CA THR A 90 -30.06 5.49 -4.44
C THR A 90 -28.93 4.70 -5.08
N HIS A 91 -28.86 3.39 -4.85
CA HIS A 91 -27.85 2.51 -5.46
C HIS A 91 -27.93 2.46 -6.98
N VAL A 92 -29.08 2.82 -7.58
CA VAL A 92 -29.25 2.92 -9.03
C VAL A 92 -28.20 3.84 -9.69
N ASP A 93 -27.71 4.85 -8.96
CA ASP A 93 -26.70 5.80 -9.44
C ASP A 93 -25.30 5.17 -9.59
N LEU A 94 -25.07 3.99 -8.99
CA LEU A 94 -23.81 3.24 -9.08
C LEU A 94 -23.83 2.20 -10.20
N ARG A 95 -24.98 1.93 -10.82
CA ARG A 95 -25.08 0.97 -11.94
C ARG A 95 -24.21 1.39 -13.12
N GLY A 96 -23.48 0.45 -13.70
CA GLY A 96 -22.59 0.71 -14.83
C GLY A 96 -21.32 1.47 -14.48
N ARG A 97 -21.07 1.79 -13.20
CA ARG A 97 -19.75 2.20 -12.73
C ARG A 97 -18.74 1.09 -13.03
N ASP A 98 -17.55 1.49 -13.46
CA ASP A 98 -16.50 0.57 -13.94
C ASP A 98 -16.99 -0.38 -15.06
N GLU A 99 -18.03 0.04 -15.79
CA GLU A 99 -18.69 -0.65 -16.89
C GLU A 99 -19.37 -1.99 -16.57
N VAL A 100 -19.65 -2.27 -15.29
CA VAL A 100 -20.29 -3.52 -14.82
C VAL A 100 -21.62 -3.26 -14.08
N SER A 101 -22.40 -4.33 -13.81
CA SER A 101 -23.60 -4.29 -12.98
C SER A 101 -24.64 -3.25 -13.46
N ARG A 102 -25.16 -3.43 -14.68
CA ARG A 102 -26.12 -2.49 -15.30
C ARG A 102 -27.57 -2.92 -15.15
N GLY A 103 -27.83 -4.21 -15.32
CA GLY A 103 -29.16 -4.82 -15.28
C GLY A 103 -29.75 -4.95 -13.88
N ASP A 104 -31.07 -5.16 -13.83
CA ASP A 104 -31.83 -5.42 -12.61
C ASP A 104 -31.51 -6.77 -11.98
N ASP A 105 -31.21 -7.75 -12.83
CA ASP A 105 -30.86 -9.14 -12.52
C ASP A 105 -29.34 -9.39 -12.42
N GLU A 106 -28.54 -8.33 -12.53
CA GLU A 106 -27.10 -8.39 -12.27
C GLU A 106 -26.80 -8.31 -10.77
N ALA A 107 -25.72 -8.97 -10.35
CA ALA A 107 -25.25 -8.94 -8.97
C ALA A 107 -24.93 -7.51 -8.52
N VAL A 108 -25.40 -7.15 -7.32
CA VAL A 108 -25.07 -5.87 -6.71
C VAL A 108 -23.57 -5.82 -6.37
N VAL A 109 -22.91 -4.73 -6.74
CA VAL A 109 -21.48 -4.46 -6.46
C VAL A 109 -21.32 -3.04 -5.91
N HIS A 110 -20.10 -2.60 -5.57
CA HIS A 110 -19.90 -1.31 -4.88
C HIS A 110 -20.67 -1.20 -3.56
N VAL A 111 -20.75 -2.31 -2.83
CA VAL A 111 -21.39 -2.38 -1.50
C VAL A 111 -20.34 -2.75 -0.46
N SER A 112 -20.26 -1.94 0.60
CA SER A 112 -19.38 -2.21 1.74
C SER A 112 -19.95 -3.33 2.61
N TRP A 113 -19.11 -3.89 3.50
CA TRP A 113 -19.55 -4.93 4.44
C TRP A 113 -20.68 -4.42 5.34
N GLU A 114 -20.61 -3.17 5.78
CA GLU A 114 -21.62 -2.55 6.63
C GLU A 114 -22.96 -2.37 5.90
N GLN A 115 -22.92 -1.97 4.62
CA GLN A 115 -24.10 -1.83 3.75
C GLN A 115 -24.77 -3.18 3.49
N ALA A 116 -23.99 -4.22 3.16
CA ALA A 116 -24.50 -5.57 2.99
C ALA A 116 -25.16 -6.11 4.28
N GLY A 117 -24.54 -5.84 5.43
CA GLY A 117 -25.13 -6.16 6.74
C GLY A 117 -26.42 -5.36 7.03
N ALA A 118 -26.51 -4.10 6.59
CA ALA A 118 -27.70 -3.28 6.73
C ALA A 118 -28.86 -3.81 5.88
N PHE A 119 -28.59 -4.24 4.65
CA PHE A 119 -29.56 -4.93 3.80
C PHE A 119 -30.11 -6.18 4.50
N CYS A 120 -29.25 -7.02 5.10
CA CYS A 120 -29.69 -8.22 5.82
C CYS A 120 -30.63 -7.88 6.99
N ARG A 121 -30.33 -6.83 7.76
CA ARG A 121 -31.20 -6.37 8.86
C ARG A 121 -32.54 -5.88 8.34
N TRP A 122 -32.53 -5.05 7.29
CA TRP A 122 -33.75 -4.58 6.66
C TRP A 122 -34.61 -5.75 6.16
N LEU A 123 -34.01 -6.72 5.47
CA LEU A 123 -34.73 -7.91 4.99
C LEU A 123 -35.33 -8.71 6.15
N SER A 124 -34.61 -8.78 7.27
CA SER A 124 -35.10 -9.44 8.49
C SER A 124 -36.38 -8.79 9.02
N ASP A 125 -36.40 -7.45 9.06
CA ASP A 125 -37.55 -6.68 9.49
C ASP A 125 -38.73 -6.81 8.51
N GLN A 126 -38.45 -6.86 7.20
CA GLN A 126 -39.49 -7.01 6.16
C GLN A 126 -40.18 -8.37 6.20
N GLU A 127 -39.43 -9.45 6.45
CA GLU A 127 -39.97 -10.81 6.35
C GLU A 127 -40.26 -11.46 7.71
N GLY A 128 -39.90 -10.81 8.82
CA GLY A 128 -40.05 -11.38 10.17
C GLY A 128 -39.21 -12.64 10.38
N ARG A 129 -38.06 -12.72 9.69
CA ARG A 129 -37.12 -13.86 9.70
C ARG A 129 -35.72 -13.32 9.98
N ASN A 130 -34.81 -14.13 10.50
CA ASN A 130 -33.45 -13.66 10.76
C ASN A 130 -32.54 -13.88 9.53
N TYR A 131 -32.13 -12.79 8.88
CA TYR A 131 -31.18 -12.77 7.79
C TYR A 131 -29.86 -12.13 8.19
N ARG A 132 -28.76 -12.69 7.69
CA ARG A 132 -27.40 -12.19 7.90
C ARG A 132 -26.49 -12.57 6.73
N LEU A 133 -25.28 -12.04 6.73
CA LEU A 133 -24.20 -12.57 5.92
C LEU A 133 -23.84 -14.01 6.39
N PRO A 134 -23.45 -14.90 5.48
CA PRO A 134 -22.94 -16.22 5.86
C PRO A 134 -21.69 -16.07 6.72
N THR A 135 -21.50 -16.98 7.67
CA THR A 135 -20.15 -17.16 8.23
C THR A 135 -19.23 -17.70 7.15
N GLU A 136 -17.93 -17.47 7.34
CA GLU A 136 -16.88 -17.92 6.44
C GLU A 136 -16.94 -19.44 6.19
N ALA A 137 -17.27 -20.19 7.24
CA ALA A 137 -17.40 -21.64 7.22
C ALA A 137 -18.71 -22.10 6.56
N GLU A 138 -19.84 -21.45 6.84
CA GLU A 138 -21.11 -21.74 6.15
C GLU A 138 -21.00 -21.50 4.65
N TRP A 139 -20.28 -20.45 4.24
CA TRP A 139 -20.06 -20.17 2.83
C TRP A 139 -19.26 -21.30 2.16
N GLU A 140 -18.09 -21.67 2.70
CA GLU A 140 -17.25 -22.71 2.09
C GLU A 140 -17.91 -24.09 2.12
N TYR A 141 -18.62 -24.42 3.21
CA TYR A 141 -19.39 -25.66 3.31
C TYR A 141 -20.45 -25.74 2.19
N ALA A 142 -21.22 -24.67 2.01
CA ALA A 142 -22.25 -24.60 0.98
C ALA A 142 -21.66 -24.60 -0.43
N ALA A 143 -20.54 -23.92 -0.66
CA ALA A 143 -19.84 -23.88 -1.94
C ALA A 143 -19.35 -25.28 -2.35
N ARG A 144 -18.69 -26.01 -1.43
CA ARG A 144 -18.16 -27.35 -1.66
C ARG A 144 -19.25 -28.40 -1.90
N ALA A 145 -20.40 -28.27 -1.24
CA ALA A 145 -21.53 -29.19 -1.39
C ALA A 145 -21.15 -30.69 -1.32
N GLY A 146 -20.27 -31.02 -0.36
CA GLY A 146 -19.79 -32.38 -0.12
C GLY A 146 -18.51 -32.78 -0.88
N THR A 147 -17.96 -31.93 -1.75
CA THR A 147 -16.68 -32.21 -2.42
C THR A 147 -15.48 -31.82 -1.56
N THR A 148 -14.35 -32.48 -1.80
CA THR A 148 -13.03 -32.13 -1.23
C THR A 148 -12.08 -31.56 -2.29
N THR A 149 -12.56 -31.41 -3.51
CA THR A 149 -11.81 -30.88 -4.65
C THR A 149 -11.71 -29.35 -4.60
N PRO A 150 -10.82 -28.73 -5.40
CA PRO A 150 -10.70 -27.27 -5.46
C PRO A 150 -12.02 -26.55 -5.79
N TYR A 151 -12.85 -27.13 -6.67
CA TYR A 151 -14.14 -26.60 -7.08
C TYR A 151 -15.26 -27.62 -6.84
N HIS A 152 -16.51 -27.17 -6.79
CA HIS A 152 -17.65 -28.10 -6.67
C HIS A 152 -17.84 -29.00 -7.91
N THR A 153 -17.25 -28.61 -9.04
CA THR A 153 -17.21 -29.37 -10.30
C THR A 153 -16.09 -30.41 -10.35
N GLY A 154 -15.23 -30.46 -9.33
CA GLY A 154 -14.05 -31.32 -9.30
C GLY A 154 -12.74 -30.53 -9.37
N ALA A 155 -11.78 -31.02 -10.16
CA ALA A 155 -10.44 -30.44 -10.26
C ALA A 155 -10.36 -29.16 -11.12
N SER A 156 -11.39 -28.85 -11.91
CA SER A 156 -11.40 -27.73 -12.85
C SER A 156 -12.80 -27.12 -13.00
N LEU A 157 -12.86 -25.85 -13.36
CA LEU A 157 -14.07 -25.17 -13.83
C LEU A 157 -14.18 -25.26 -15.35
N ASP A 158 -15.39 -25.40 -15.87
CA ASP A 158 -15.67 -25.24 -17.29
C ASP A 158 -15.90 -23.77 -17.67
N ALA A 159 -15.92 -23.49 -18.96
CA ALA A 159 -16.03 -22.13 -19.49
C ALA A 159 -17.31 -21.37 -19.05
N SER A 160 -18.37 -22.06 -18.60
CA SER A 160 -19.59 -21.38 -18.13
C SER A 160 -19.40 -20.62 -16.83
N PHE A 161 -18.38 -20.97 -16.04
CA PHE A 161 -17.97 -20.24 -14.83
C PHE A 161 -17.00 -19.11 -15.14
N HIS A 162 -16.51 -19.04 -16.37
CA HIS A 162 -15.58 -18.01 -16.76
C HIS A 162 -16.37 -16.76 -17.19
N ARG A 163 -15.88 -15.61 -16.74
CA ARG A 163 -16.29 -14.27 -17.18
C ARG A 163 -15.07 -13.65 -17.85
N ASN A 164 -14.12 -13.15 -17.06
CA ASN A 164 -12.89 -12.53 -17.53
C ASN A 164 -11.69 -12.86 -16.62
N GLN A 165 -11.44 -14.15 -16.40
CA GLN A 165 -10.40 -14.60 -15.47
C GLN A 165 -9.02 -14.28 -16.03
N GLY A 166 -8.33 -13.33 -15.40
CA GLY A 166 -7.00 -12.87 -15.78
C GLY A 166 -6.44 -11.86 -14.78
N GLU A 167 -5.21 -11.42 -15.03
CA GLU A 167 -4.59 -10.31 -14.29
C GLU A 167 -4.84 -9.02 -15.07
N HIS A 168 -5.81 -8.24 -14.61
CA HIS A 168 -6.23 -7.00 -15.26
C HIS A 168 -5.91 -5.81 -14.38
N SER A 169 -5.51 -4.71 -15.01
CA SER A 169 -5.23 -3.45 -14.32
C SER A 169 -6.48 -2.70 -13.90
N ASN A 170 -7.55 -2.81 -14.67
CA ASN A 170 -8.84 -2.19 -14.39
C ASN A 170 -9.95 -3.24 -14.47
N PRO A 171 -11.11 -3.00 -13.85
CA PRO A 171 -12.30 -3.79 -14.11
C PRO A 171 -12.60 -3.84 -15.62
N VAL A 172 -13.11 -4.97 -16.09
CA VAL A 172 -13.48 -5.18 -17.48
C VAL A 172 -14.98 -5.41 -17.53
N ALA A 173 -15.65 -4.78 -18.51
CA ALA A 173 -17.06 -4.97 -18.75
C ALA A 173 -17.39 -6.46 -18.98
N VAL A 174 -18.30 -7.00 -18.16
CA VAL A 174 -18.75 -8.39 -18.19
C VAL A 174 -20.22 -8.45 -17.78
N ASP A 175 -20.90 -9.51 -18.18
CA ASP A 175 -22.25 -9.81 -17.74
C ASP A 175 -22.24 -10.38 -16.31
N LEU A 176 -22.88 -9.66 -15.37
CA LEU A 176 -23.03 -10.06 -13.97
C LEU A 176 -24.42 -10.62 -13.64
N THR A 177 -25.19 -11.02 -14.65
CA THR A 177 -26.51 -11.65 -14.45
C THR A 177 -26.37 -12.85 -13.53
N VAL A 178 -27.21 -12.91 -12.50
CA VAL A 178 -27.19 -13.99 -11.52
C VAL A 178 -27.87 -15.26 -12.06
N GLY A 179 -27.55 -16.40 -11.46
CA GLY A 179 -28.15 -17.70 -11.73
C GLY A 179 -27.68 -18.38 -13.03
N GLN A 180 -26.60 -17.92 -13.64
CA GLN A 180 -26.20 -18.38 -14.99
C GLN A 180 -25.35 -19.66 -14.97
N THR A 181 -24.56 -19.88 -13.92
CA THR A 181 -23.71 -21.09 -13.83
C THR A 181 -24.50 -22.34 -13.45
N PRO A 182 -24.02 -23.54 -13.83
CA PRO A 182 -24.56 -24.81 -13.31
C PRO A 182 -24.58 -24.83 -11.78
N ALA A 183 -25.68 -25.28 -11.21
CA ALA A 183 -25.79 -25.37 -9.76
C ALA A 183 -24.88 -26.49 -9.20
N ASN A 184 -24.35 -26.28 -8.00
CA ASN A 184 -23.67 -27.34 -7.26
C ASN A 184 -24.68 -28.40 -6.75
N ALA A 185 -24.19 -29.44 -6.07
CA ALA A 185 -25.03 -30.56 -5.63
C ALA A 185 -26.15 -30.15 -4.65
N TRP A 186 -26.09 -28.95 -4.05
CA TRP A 186 -27.09 -28.43 -3.12
C TRP A 186 -27.92 -27.28 -3.72
N GLY A 187 -27.76 -26.98 -5.01
CA GLY A 187 -28.60 -26.01 -5.72
C GLY A 187 -28.06 -24.57 -5.74
N LEU A 188 -26.86 -24.31 -5.24
CA LEU A 188 -26.25 -22.98 -5.30
C LEU A 188 -25.64 -22.74 -6.68
N ARG A 189 -25.83 -21.53 -7.20
CA ARG A 189 -25.20 -21.03 -8.42
C ARG A 189 -24.24 -19.90 -8.08
N ASP A 190 -23.34 -19.67 -9.03
CA ASP A 190 -22.40 -18.55 -9.12
C ASP A 190 -21.50 -18.44 -7.89
N VAL A 191 -21.21 -19.58 -7.25
CA VAL A 191 -20.28 -19.67 -6.10
C VAL A 191 -18.81 -19.57 -6.53
N HIS A 192 -18.54 -19.60 -7.84
CA HIS A 192 -17.21 -19.47 -8.43
C HIS A 192 -17.21 -18.38 -9.51
N GLY A 193 -16.65 -17.20 -9.20
CA GLY A 193 -16.21 -16.24 -10.21
C GLY A 193 -17.22 -15.23 -10.74
N LEU A 194 -18.41 -15.07 -10.15
CA LEU A 194 -19.30 -13.96 -10.48
C LEU A 194 -18.85 -12.68 -9.79
N VAL A 195 -19.00 -12.64 -8.47
CA VAL A 195 -18.47 -11.60 -7.57
C VAL A 195 -17.91 -12.30 -6.34
N GLU A 196 -16.95 -11.65 -5.70
CA GLU A 196 -16.56 -12.06 -4.35
C GLU A 196 -17.72 -11.75 -3.41
N GLU A 197 -17.89 -12.55 -2.36
CA GLU A 197 -19.03 -12.40 -1.47
C GLU A 197 -18.60 -12.17 -0.03
N TRP A 198 -19.15 -11.11 0.55
CA TRP A 198 -18.94 -10.77 1.96
C TRP A 198 -19.38 -11.89 2.89
N CYS A 199 -18.49 -12.27 3.81
CA CYS A 199 -18.79 -13.11 4.97
C CYS A 199 -18.88 -12.26 6.25
N ALA A 200 -19.54 -12.77 7.28
CA ALA A 200 -19.70 -12.08 8.56
C ALA A 200 -18.38 -11.92 9.33
N ASP A 201 -17.43 -12.82 9.10
CA ASP A 201 -16.22 -13.01 9.90
C ASP A 201 -15.19 -11.91 9.68
N TRP A 202 -14.48 -11.56 10.76
CA TRP A 202 -13.17 -10.92 10.62
C TRP A 202 -12.18 -11.94 10.02
N TYR A 203 -11.24 -11.45 9.23
CA TYR A 203 -10.14 -12.27 8.74
C TYR A 203 -9.15 -12.55 9.89
N GLY A 204 -8.69 -13.80 9.96
CA GLY A 204 -7.66 -14.23 10.88
C GLY A 204 -7.08 -15.58 10.48
N PRO A 205 -5.94 -15.97 11.05
CA PRO A 205 -5.32 -17.23 10.70
C PRO A 205 -6.21 -18.39 11.15
N TYR A 206 -6.25 -19.46 10.35
CA TYR A 206 -7.04 -20.63 10.69
C TYR A 206 -6.53 -21.30 11.97
N PRO A 207 -7.45 -21.81 12.81
CA PRO A 207 -7.07 -22.55 14.01
C PRO A 207 -6.39 -23.87 13.63
N ARG A 208 -5.51 -24.36 14.50
CA ARG A 208 -4.98 -25.72 14.37
C ARG A 208 -5.97 -26.70 14.98
N GLY A 209 -6.50 -27.61 14.17
CA GLY A 209 -7.38 -28.69 14.62
C GLY A 209 -8.86 -28.46 14.33
N ALA A 210 -9.71 -29.35 14.86
CA ALA A 210 -11.14 -29.33 14.57
C ALA A 210 -11.87 -28.22 15.35
N VAL A 211 -12.79 -27.53 14.68
CA VAL A 211 -13.64 -26.49 15.28
C VAL A 211 -15.11 -26.71 14.94
N VAL A 212 -15.99 -26.08 15.72
CA VAL A 212 -17.45 -26.22 15.64
C VAL A 212 -18.05 -24.84 15.47
N ASP A 213 -18.83 -24.64 14.41
CA ASP A 213 -19.48 -23.38 14.05
C ASP A 213 -18.55 -22.14 14.21
N PRO A 214 -17.35 -22.11 13.58
CA PRO A 214 -16.41 -21.01 13.77
C PRO A 214 -16.92 -19.69 13.16
N VAL A 215 -16.55 -18.57 13.78
CA VAL A 215 -17.05 -17.22 13.44
C VAL A 215 -15.90 -16.19 13.33
N GLY A 216 -14.69 -16.69 13.11
CA GLY A 216 -13.48 -15.87 13.04
C GLY A 216 -13.03 -15.27 14.38
N PRO A 217 -12.04 -14.37 14.36
CA PRO A 217 -11.60 -13.59 15.52
C PRO A 217 -12.60 -12.48 15.89
N VAL A 218 -12.47 -11.98 17.12
CA VAL A 218 -13.32 -10.89 17.65
C VAL A 218 -13.15 -9.55 16.93
N ALA A 219 -11.97 -9.30 16.34
CA ALA A 219 -11.62 -8.07 15.63
C ALA A 219 -10.49 -8.33 14.62
N GLY A 220 -10.33 -7.42 13.67
CA GLY A 220 -9.25 -7.41 12.68
C GLY A 220 -9.30 -6.12 11.84
N ASP A 221 -8.37 -5.97 10.90
CA ASP A 221 -8.45 -4.90 9.90
C ASP A 221 -9.38 -5.31 8.73
N PHE A 222 -9.48 -6.60 8.41
CA PHE A 222 -10.16 -7.08 7.20
C PHE A 222 -11.34 -8.00 7.51
N ARG A 223 -12.41 -7.90 6.74
CA ARG A 223 -13.50 -8.89 6.66
C ARG A 223 -13.18 -9.90 5.57
N VAL A 224 -13.72 -11.11 5.71
CA VAL A 224 -13.49 -12.17 4.72
C VAL A 224 -14.43 -11.99 3.52
N SER A 225 -13.88 -12.12 2.32
CA SER A 225 -14.63 -12.35 1.08
C SER A 225 -14.22 -13.67 0.44
N ARG A 226 -15.16 -14.34 -0.25
CA ARG A 226 -14.92 -15.67 -0.88
C ARG A 226 -15.54 -15.78 -2.27
N GLY A 227 -15.14 -16.84 -3.00
CA GLY A 227 -15.70 -17.20 -4.32
C GLY A 227 -14.95 -16.67 -5.53
N GLY A 228 -14.00 -15.76 -5.32
CA GLY A 228 -13.36 -15.00 -6.39
C GLY A 228 -14.39 -14.16 -7.15
N SER A 229 -13.96 -13.49 -8.21
CA SER A 229 -14.84 -12.63 -9.01
C SER A 229 -14.58 -12.75 -10.50
N HIS A 230 -15.40 -12.02 -11.25
CA HIS A 230 -15.37 -12.00 -12.70
C HIS A 230 -14.02 -11.62 -13.32
N SER A 231 -13.14 -10.93 -12.58
CA SER A 231 -11.83 -10.47 -13.05
C SER A 231 -10.65 -10.92 -12.17
N THR A 232 -10.80 -12.02 -11.43
CA THR A 232 -9.67 -12.66 -10.71
C THR A 232 -9.20 -13.92 -11.44
N PRO A 233 -7.89 -14.27 -11.38
CA PRO A 233 -7.40 -15.54 -11.93
C PRO A 233 -8.10 -16.77 -11.33
N LEU A 234 -8.16 -17.87 -12.09
CA LEU A 234 -8.84 -19.11 -11.69
C LEU A 234 -8.44 -19.64 -10.31
N ALA A 235 -7.17 -19.46 -9.91
CA ALA A 235 -6.68 -19.90 -8.60
C ALA A 235 -7.45 -19.28 -7.41
N PHE A 236 -8.06 -18.11 -7.59
CA PHE A 236 -8.87 -17.39 -6.60
C PHE A 236 -10.36 -17.74 -6.65
N LEU A 237 -10.80 -18.52 -7.64
CA LEU A 237 -12.18 -19.00 -7.73
C LEU A 237 -12.39 -20.30 -6.96
N ARG A 238 -11.33 -20.90 -6.39
CA ARG A 238 -11.42 -22.15 -5.62
C ARG A 238 -12.33 -21.97 -4.40
N SER A 239 -12.98 -23.05 -3.98
CA SER A 239 -13.87 -23.05 -2.81
C SER A 239 -13.14 -22.61 -1.53
N ALA A 240 -11.87 -23.01 -1.39
CA ALA A 240 -11.01 -22.64 -0.26
C ALA A 240 -10.50 -21.20 -0.33
N ALA A 241 -10.47 -20.59 -1.52
CA ALA A 241 -9.93 -19.25 -1.69
C ALA A 241 -10.68 -18.24 -0.82
N ARG A 242 -9.91 -17.41 -0.13
CA ARG A 242 -10.40 -16.39 0.78
C ARG A 242 -9.54 -15.16 0.66
N MET A 243 -10.18 -14.01 0.61
CA MET A 243 -9.50 -12.73 0.56
C MET A 243 -9.87 -11.90 1.79
N GLY A 244 -9.07 -10.88 2.05
CA GLY A 244 -9.34 -9.86 3.04
C GLY A 244 -9.66 -8.56 2.35
N THR A 245 -10.67 -7.87 2.88
CA THR A 245 -11.05 -6.54 2.41
C THR A 245 -11.39 -5.67 3.61
N LEU A 246 -11.03 -4.38 3.58
CA LEU A 246 -11.42 -3.45 4.64
C LEU A 246 -12.96 -3.35 4.70
N PRO A 247 -13.58 -3.24 5.90
CA PRO A 247 -15.03 -3.19 6.03
C PRO A 247 -15.69 -2.04 5.27
N GLU A 248 -15.00 -0.90 5.17
CA GLU A 248 -15.46 0.31 4.50
C GLU A 248 -15.22 0.33 2.98
N ASP A 249 -14.44 -0.62 2.47
CA ASP A 249 -14.13 -0.71 1.05
C ASP A 249 -15.34 -1.20 0.25
N SER A 250 -15.53 -0.62 -0.94
CA SER A 250 -16.65 -0.89 -1.83
C SER A 250 -16.20 -0.75 -3.28
N HIS A 251 -16.12 -1.86 -4.01
CA HIS A 251 -15.65 -1.87 -5.39
C HIS A 251 -16.39 -2.88 -6.28
N ALA A 252 -16.14 -2.82 -7.58
CA ALA A 252 -16.81 -3.58 -8.64
C ALA A 252 -16.64 -5.12 -8.59
N MET A 253 -15.89 -5.64 -7.62
CA MET A 253 -15.58 -7.07 -7.53
C MET A 253 -16.32 -7.77 -6.40
N ILE A 254 -16.91 -7.02 -5.46
CA ILE A 254 -17.51 -7.58 -4.26
C ILE A 254 -19.00 -7.27 -4.23
N GLY A 255 -19.79 -8.32 -4.04
CA GLY A 255 -21.19 -8.29 -3.67
C GLY A 255 -21.43 -9.16 -2.44
N PHE A 256 -22.62 -9.74 -2.33
CA PHE A 256 -22.93 -10.65 -1.24
C PHE A 256 -24.13 -11.54 -1.56
N ARG A 257 -24.26 -12.61 -0.78
CA ARG A 257 -25.47 -13.42 -0.66
C ARG A 257 -25.88 -13.51 0.80
N VAL A 258 -27.16 -13.80 1.05
CA VAL A 258 -27.72 -13.84 2.40
C VAL A 258 -27.96 -15.27 2.88
N VAL A 259 -27.93 -15.46 4.19
CA VAL A 259 -28.44 -16.67 4.85
C VAL A 259 -29.62 -16.31 5.74
N GLN A 260 -30.63 -17.19 5.73
CA GLN A 260 -31.70 -17.21 6.73
C GLN A 260 -31.36 -18.27 7.78
N ALA A 261 -30.98 -17.82 8.98
CA ALA A 261 -30.50 -18.70 10.04
C ALA A 261 -30.74 -18.06 11.40
N GLU A 262 -30.72 -18.85 12.47
CA GLU A 262 -30.69 -18.30 13.83
C GLU A 262 -29.45 -17.40 14.04
N PRO A 263 -29.49 -16.47 15.00
CA PRO A 263 -28.32 -15.67 15.36
C PRO A 263 -27.14 -16.56 15.74
N VAL A 264 -25.95 -16.13 15.32
CA VAL A 264 -24.70 -16.80 15.68
C VAL A 264 -24.49 -16.70 17.19
N THR A 265 -24.35 -17.83 17.86
CA THR A 265 -24.14 -17.91 19.33
C THR A 265 -22.72 -18.34 19.72
N THR A 266 -21.93 -18.83 18.76
CA THR A 266 -20.52 -19.17 18.98
C THR A 266 -19.74 -17.91 19.36
N GLN A 267 -18.90 -18.03 20.38
CA GLN A 267 -18.03 -16.94 20.78
C GLN A 267 -16.89 -16.76 19.77
N PRO A 268 -16.62 -15.53 19.31
CA PRO A 268 -15.47 -15.26 18.47
C PRO A 268 -14.16 -15.68 19.12
N SER A 269 -13.24 -16.17 18.30
CA SER A 269 -11.94 -16.62 18.76
C SER A 269 -11.07 -15.42 19.19
N ARG A 270 -10.21 -15.64 20.19
CA ARG A 270 -9.17 -14.67 20.59
C ARG A 270 -7.83 -15.06 19.96
N VAL A 271 -7.81 -15.27 18.66
CA VAL A 271 -6.56 -15.64 17.97
C VAL A 271 -5.55 -14.50 18.13
N VAL A 272 -4.46 -14.79 18.83
CA VAL A 272 -3.34 -13.86 19.00
C VAL A 272 -2.26 -14.29 18.03
N SER A 273 -2.03 -13.51 16.98
CA SER A 273 -0.87 -13.69 16.12
C SER A 273 0.41 -13.51 16.94
N PRO A 274 1.45 -14.33 16.71
CA PRO A 274 2.75 -14.13 17.37
C PRO A 274 3.26 -12.71 17.12
N THR A 275 3.87 -12.10 18.13
CA THR A 275 4.54 -10.81 17.97
C THR A 275 5.69 -10.96 16.96
N PRO A 276 5.68 -10.21 15.84
CA PRO A 276 6.70 -10.34 14.82
C PRO A 276 8.06 -9.83 15.31
N ALA A 277 9.15 -10.28 14.67
CA ALA A 277 10.51 -9.95 15.08
C ALA A 277 10.76 -8.44 15.16
N TRP A 278 10.21 -7.66 14.23
CA TRP A 278 10.32 -6.20 14.23
C TRP A 278 9.61 -5.52 15.41
N ALA A 279 8.58 -6.14 16.00
CA ALA A 279 7.82 -5.64 17.15
C ALA A 279 8.29 -6.20 18.51
N SER A 280 9.17 -7.22 18.50
CA SER A 280 9.60 -7.90 19.72
C SER A 280 10.74 -7.17 20.41
N GLY A 281 10.64 -6.97 21.73
CA GLY A 281 11.72 -6.41 22.55
C GLY A 281 12.08 -4.96 22.23
N VAL A 282 11.12 -4.14 21.82
CA VAL A 282 11.34 -2.72 21.51
C VAL A 282 11.43 -1.90 22.79
N ASP A 283 12.47 -1.07 22.92
CA ASP A 283 12.54 -0.08 24.01
C ASP A 283 11.46 1.00 23.79
N PRO A 284 10.50 1.17 24.71
CA PRO A 284 9.46 2.18 24.56
C PRO A 284 9.97 3.61 24.76
N SER A 285 11.15 3.79 25.35
CA SER A 285 11.65 5.08 25.80
C SER A 285 12.14 5.93 24.63
N PRO A 286 11.61 7.16 24.44
CA PRO A 286 12.15 8.06 23.44
C PRO A 286 13.58 8.45 23.80
N ARG A 287 14.41 8.66 22.77
CA ARG A 287 15.79 9.14 22.95
C ARG A 287 15.79 10.61 23.35
N ASP A 288 16.69 10.93 24.27
CA ASP A 288 17.06 12.31 24.56
C ASP A 288 18.04 12.82 23.50
N TRP A 289 17.49 13.50 22.49
CA TRP A 289 18.24 14.10 21.40
C TRP A 289 18.92 15.44 21.78
N THR A 290 18.93 15.83 23.06
CA THR A 290 19.65 17.03 23.53
C THR A 290 21.16 16.82 23.68
N LYS A 291 21.63 15.57 23.63
CA LYS A 291 23.05 15.15 23.69
C LYS A 291 23.68 15.14 22.29
N PRO A 292 25.02 15.23 22.15
CA PRO A 292 25.62 15.82 20.95
C PRO A 292 25.30 15.01 19.70
N ARG A 293 25.05 15.76 18.63
CA ARG A 293 25.03 15.28 17.25
C ARG A 293 26.29 14.47 16.97
N VAL A 294 26.20 13.59 15.97
CA VAL A 294 27.40 13.09 15.29
C VAL A 294 28.30 14.29 15.01
N ASP A 295 29.55 14.18 15.43
CA ASP A 295 30.54 15.23 15.19
C ASP A 295 30.77 15.44 13.69
N ASP A 296 31.39 16.57 13.32
CA ASP A 296 31.73 16.88 11.92
C ASP A 296 32.83 15.98 11.35
N THR A 297 33.14 14.86 12.01
CA THR A 297 34.01 13.81 11.49
C THR A 297 33.27 13.07 10.36
N PRO A 298 33.84 12.97 9.15
CA PRO A 298 33.26 12.21 8.05
C PRO A 298 32.99 10.75 8.42
N ARG A 299 31.76 10.28 8.19
CA ARG A 299 31.34 8.89 8.45
C ARG A 299 30.66 8.28 7.24
N PHE A 300 31.07 7.05 6.91
CA PHE A 300 30.41 6.16 5.97
C PHE A 300 30.52 4.72 6.49
N ALA A 301 29.39 4.09 6.77
CA ALA A 301 29.35 2.72 7.26
C ALA A 301 29.34 1.72 6.09
N VAL A 302 29.88 0.52 6.34
CA VAL A 302 29.73 -0.60 5.39
C VAL A 302 28.24 -0.88 5.17
N PRO A 303 27.76 -0.97 3.92
CA PRO A 303 26.37 -1.29 3.64
C PRO A 303 25.98 -2.66 4.22
N THR A 304 24.79 -2.74 4.79
CA THR A 304 24.22 -3.96 5.39
C THR A 304 22.92 -4.32 4.69
N SER A 305 22.45 -5.57 4.78
CA SER A 305 21.14 -5.92 4.20
C SER A 305 20.02 -5.64 5.18
N SER A 306 18.99 -4.92 4.73
CA SER A 306 17.73 -4.73 5.46
C SER A 306 16.71 -5.85 5.16
N VAL A 307 16.89 -6.59 4.05
CA VAL A 307 15.98 -7.64 3.59
C VAL A 307 16.53 -9.02 3.99
N ASN A 308 16.18 -9.45 5.19
CA ASN A 308 16.60 -10.73 5.77
C ASN A 308 15.48 -11.77 5.68
N ILE A 309 15.27 -12.32 4.48
CA ILE A 309 14.28 -13.38 4.20
C ILE A 309 15.00 -14.70 3.89
N PRO A 310 14.63 -15.82 4.52
CA PRO A 310 15.23 -17.13 4.21
C PRO A 310 15.03 -17.51 2.73
N ALA A 311 16.07 -18.07 2.11
CA ALA A 311 16.00 -18.55 0.73
C ALA A 311 14.91 -19.63 0.57
N GLY A 312 14.15 -19.55 -0.53
CA GLY A 312 13.05 -20.48 -0.82
C GLY A 312 11.75 -20.18 -0.07
N SER A 313 11.68 -19.09 0.71
CA SER A 313 10.41 -18.63 1.30
C SER A 313 9.40 -18.29 0.21
N ASP A 314 8.18 -18.81 0.36
CA ASP A 314 7.03 -18.65 -0.55
C ASP A 314 5.71 -18.50 0.24
N GLY A 315 5.53 -17.32 0.84
CA GLY A 315 4.35 -16.97 1.63
C GLY A 315 4.53 -17.27 3.14
N PRO A 316 4.23 -16.32 4.05
CA PRO A 316 3.74 -14.95 3.78
C PRO A 316 4.84 -13.97 3.36
N LEU A 317 6.09 -14.43 3.31
CA LEU A 317 7.22 -13.68 2.76
C LEU A 317 7.76 -14.41 1.54
N TYR A 318 8.19 -13.65 0.54
CA TYR A 318 8.68 -14.19 -0.73
C TYR A 318 10.15 -13.83 -0.90
N SER A 319 11.00 -14.85 -1.01
CA SER A 319 12.44 -14.64 -1.17
C SER A 319 12.83 -14.19 -2.59
N HIS A 320 11.94 -14.37 -3.57
CA HIS A 320 12.20 -14.14 -4.99
C HIS A 320 12.30 -12.64 -5.37
N HIS A 321 11.35 -11.82 -4.94
CA HIS A 321 11.29 -10.41 -5.32
C HIS A 321 10.93 -9.52 -4.13
N ASN A 322 11.80 -8.56 -3.80
CA ASN A 322 11.66 -7.63 -2.68
C ASN A 322 12.23 -6.27 -3.07
N HIS A 323 11.41 -5.22 -3.08
CA HIS A 323 11.78 -3.92 -3.65
C HIS A 323 10.85 -2.80 -3.13
N CYS A 324 10.83 -1.59 -3.72
CA CYS A 324 10.00 -0.46 -3.26
C CYS A 324 10.05 -0.17 -1.73
N PRO A 325 11.25 0.02 -1.14
CA PRO A 325 11.39 0.16 0.31
C PRO A 325 10.90 1.52 0.82
N ALA A 326 10.57 1.62 2.10
CA ALA A 326 10.48 2.87 2.84
C ALA A 326 11.17 2.71 4.21
N ILE A 327 11.77 3.79 4.71
CA ILE A 327 12.45 3.80 6.02
C ILE A 327 12.00 5.01 6.85
N THR A 328 11.91 4.79 8.16
CA THR A 328 11.74 5.87 9.14
C THR A 328 12.65 5.70 10.35
N VAL A 329 12.92 6.82 11.03
CA VAL A 329 13.54 6.84 12.35
C VAL A 329 12.42 6.82 13.40
N CYS A 330 12.52 5.92 14.37
CA CYS A 330 11.59 5.85 15.49
C CYS A 330 12.00 6.82 16.63
N PRO A 331 11.05 7.26 17.49
CA PRO A 331 11.36 8.11 18.63
C PRO A 331 12.47 7.57 19.57
N ASN A 332 12.58 6.26 19.71
CA ASN A 332 13.63 5.57 20.48
C ASN A 332 14.99 5.44 19.75
N GLY A 333 15.09 5.96 18.52
CA GLY A 333 16.28 5.92 17.67
C GLY A 333 16.41 4.68 16.79
N ASP A 334 15.52 3.69 16.92
CA ASP A 334 15.50 2.55 16.00
C ASP A 334 15.27 3.02 14.56
N LEU A 335 15.75 2.26 13.59
CA LEU A 335 15.31 2.39 12.19
C LEU A 335 14.30 1.31 11.89
N PHE A 336 13.19 1.70 11.28
CA PHE A 336 12.15 0.77 10.85
C PHE A 336 11.99 0.87 9.34
N ALA A 337 12.12 -0.26 8.66
CA ALA A 337 12.05 -0.35 7.20
C ALA A 337 10.94 -1.31 6.79
N ILE A 338 10.22 -0.94 5.74
CA ILE A 338 9.17 -1.75 5.09
C ILE A 338 9.44 -1.82 3.60
N TRP A 339 8.91 -2.84 2.94
CA TRP A 339 9.00 -3.05 1.49
C TRP A 339 7.99 -4.10 1.05
N TYR A 340 7.55 -4.06 -0.20
CA TYR A 340 6.72 -5.13 -0.74
C TYR A 340 7.52 -6.44 -1.01
N THR A 341 6.90 -7.58 -0.78
CA THR A 341 7.48 -8.92 -0.98
C THR A 341 6.52 -9.72 -1.85
N THR A 342 7.01 -10.33 -2.92
CA THR A 342 6.13 -10.97 -3.91
C THR A 342 6.81 -12.06 -4.74
N ARG A 343 6.00 -12.92 -5.38
CA ARG A 343 6.47 -13.75 -6.52
C ARG A 343 6.57 -12.87 -7.77
N ARG A 344 5.53 -12.07 -8.03
CA ARG A 344 5.42 -11.16 -9.18
C ARG A 344 4.74 -9.85 -8.77
N GLU A 345 5.28 -8.71 -9.21
CA GLU A 345 4.72 -7.37 -8.95
C GLU A 345 3.21 -7.21 -9.26
N PRO A 346 2.65 -7.76 -10.37
CA PRO A 346 1.21 -7.65 -10.65
C PRO A 346 0.33 -8.63 -9.84
N GLY A 347 0.95 -9.59 -9.17
CA GLY A 347 0.26 -10.67 -8.48
C GLY A 347 -0.49 -10.21 -7.23
N ARG A 348 -1.58 -10.90 -6.89
CA ARG A 348 -2.39 -10.61 -5.69
C ARG A 348 -1.80 -11.21 -4.41
N GLU A 349 -0.64 -11.85 -4.51
CA GLU A 349 0.16 -12.33 -3.39
C GLU A 349 1.14 -11.27 -2.86
N LEU A 350 1.23 -10.13 -3.53
CA LEU A 350 2.12 -9.05 -3.14
C LEU A 350 1.68 -8.50 -1.77
N ALA A 351 2.56 -8.66 -0.79
CA ALA A 351 2.35 -8.29 0.61
C ALA A 351 3.44 -7.32 1.08
N VAL A 352 3.29 -6.74 2.28
CA VAL A 352 4.32 -5.87 2.89
C VAL A 352 5.10 -6.61 3.98
N ALA A 353 6.43 -6.56 3.86
CA ALA A 353 7.37 -7.05 4.87
C ALA A 353 8.00 -5.90 5.64
N ALA A 354 8.48 -6.19 6.85
CA ALA A 354 9.23 -5.23 7.64
C ALA A 354 10.44 -5.84 8.35
N SER A 355 11.42 -4.98 8.61
CA SER A 355 12.56 -5.26 9.47
C SER A 355 12.94 -4.02 10.26
N ARG A 356 13.70 -4.23 11.35
CA ARG A 356 14.12 -3.18 12.24
C ARG A 356 15.59 -3.29 12.60
N LEU A 357 16.27 -2.15 12.60
CA LEU A 357 17.60 -1.98 13.15
C LEU A 357 17.48 -1.27 14.50
N ARG A 358 17.90 -1.93 15.57
CA ARG A 358 17.88 -1.35 16.91
C ARG A 358 18.92 -0.25 17.03
N PHE A 359 18.61 0.80 17.77
CA PHE A 359 19.58 1.87 17.99
C PHE A 359 20.88 1.34 18.59
N GLY A 360 22.01 1.65 17.95
CA GLY A 360 23.34 1.21 18.38
C GLY A 360 23.78 -0.13 17.79
N GLU A 361 22.89 -0.88 17.15
CA GLU A 361 23.20 -2.15 16.51
C GLU A 361 23.64 -1.98 15.05
N THR A 362 24.20 -3.06 14.50
CA THR A 362 24.64 -3.17 13.10
C THR A 362 23.86 -4.18 12.28
N GLU A 363 23.08 -5.05 12.93
CA GLU A 363 22.32 -6.11 12.28
C GLU A 363 20.82 -5.84 12.34
N TRP A 364 20.18 -5.96 11.17
CA TRP A 364 18.73 -5.89 11.03
C TRP A 364 18.08 -7.17 11.54
N SER A 365 16.93 -7.05 12.19
CA SER A 365 16.13 -8.22 12.58
C SER A 365 15.78 -9.09 11.37
N PRO A 366 15.47 -10.38 11.56
CA PRO A 366 14.78 -11.16 10.52
C PRO A 366 13.54 -10.43 10.03
N ALA A 367 13.28 -10.49 8.73
CA ALA A 367 12.06 -9.92 8.16
C ALA A 367 10.83 -10.66 8.68
N ALA A 368 9.72 -9.95 8.86
CA ALA A 368 8.42 -10.53 9.19
C ALA A 368 7.31 -9.78 8.44
N PRO A 369 6.13 -10.40 8.19
CA PRO A 369 4.98 -9.70 7.62
C PRO A 369 4.62 -8.46 8.43
N PHE A 370 4.12 -7.41 7.76
CA PHE A 370 3.80 -6.13 8.38
C PHE A 370 2.31 -5.80 8.31
N TRP A 371 1.83 -5.42 7.13
CA TRP A 371 0.42 -5.19 6.83
C TRP A 371 0.16 -5.81 5.47
N ASP A 372 -0.79 -6.74 5.43
CA ASP A 372 -1.05 -7.56 4.24
C ASP A 372 -2.56 -7.80 4.18
N ALA A 373 -3.21 -7.25 3.15
CA ALA A 373 -4.58 -7.54 2.82
C ALA A 373 -4.59 -8.86 2.01
N PRO A 374 -4.99 -9.98 2.63
CA PRO A 374 -4.73 -11.29 2.07
C PRO A 374 -5.42 -11.47 0.72
N GLY A 375 -4.65 -11.85 -0.29
CA GLY A 375 -5.15 -12.04 -1.64
C GLY A 375 -5.52 -10.74 -2.36
N ARG A 376 -4.93 -9.61 -1.98
CA ARG A 376 -4.98 -8.30 -2.66
C ARG A 376 -3.55 -7.87 -3.02
N ASN A 377 -3.40 -6.99 -4.00
CA ASN A 377 -2.10 -6.41 -4.34
C ASN A 377 -1.86 -5.17 -3.48
N ASP A 378 -0.98 -5.29 -2.48
CA ASP A 378 -0.64 -4.21 -1.54
C ASP A 378 0.47 -3.32 -2.09
N HIS A 379 0.20 -2.64 -3.20
CA HIS A 379 1.25 -1.97 -3.98
C HIS A 379 1.66 -0.60 -3.43
N GLY A 380 2.97 -0.43 -3.26
CA GLY A 380 3.58 0.86 -2.95
C GLY A 380 3.41 1.24 -1.48
N ASP A 381 4.52 1.63 -0.88
CA ASP A 381 4.63 1.83 0.56
C ASP A 381 5.20 3.21 0.88
N ALA A 382 4.70 3.82 1.96
CA ALA A 382 5.38 4.95 2.59
C ALA A 382 5.34 4.82 4.11
N LEU A 383 6.49 5.12 4.74
CA LEU A 383 6.66 5.11 6.19
C LEU A 383 7.30 6.43 6.63
N TRP A 384 6.72 7.07 7.63
CA TRP A 384 7.13 8.42 8.01
C TRP A 384 6.93 8.68 9.50
N TRP A 385 7.87 9.39 10.12
CA TRP A 385 7.76 9.89 11.49
C TRP A 385 7.54 11.40 11.47
N ASP A 386 6.60 11.89 12.28
CA ASP A 386 6.29 13.32 12.38
C ASP A 386 7.36 14.17 13.08
N GLY A 387 8.49 13.57 13.48
CA GLY A 387 9.54 14.22 14.26
C GLY A 387 9.18 14.43 15.74
N ARG A 388 8.04 13.88 16.18
CA ARG A 388 7.55 13.97 17.56
C ARG A 388 7.29 12.59 18.13
N GLN A 389 6.10 12.04 17.91
CA GLN A 389 5.64 10.79 18.53
C GLN A 389 5.05 9.81 17.52
N THR A 390 4.49 10.30 16.42
CA THR A 390 3.60 9.49 15.59
C THR A 390 4.33 8.99 14.35
N LEU A 391 4.34 7.67 14.18
CA LEU A 391 4.68 7.03 12.92
C LEU A 391 3.42 6.88 12.07
N TYR A 392 3.55 7.13 10.78
CA TYR A 392 2.51 6.99 9.77
C TYR A 392 2.95 5.95 8.76
N HIS A 393 2.01 5.09 8.38
CA HIS A 393 2.16 4.10 7.33
C HIS A 393 1.08 4.36 6.28
N PHE A 394 1.48 4.38 5.01
CA PHE A 394 0.58 4.47 3.87
C PHE A 394 0.84 3.31 2.91
N ASN A 395 -0.24 2.79 2.33
CA ASN A 395 -0.16 1.69 1.36
C ASN A 395 -1.21 1.84 0.27
N GLY A 396 -0.89 1.40 -0.96
CA GLY A 396 -1.89 1.20 -2.00
C GLY A 396 -2.59 -0.14 -1.80
N LEU A 397 -3.92 -0.17 -1.92
CA LEU A 397 -4.73 -1.39 -1.80
C LEU A 397 -5.45 -1.68 -3.11
N GLY A 398 -5.11 -2.76 -3.80
CA GLY A 398 -5.71 -3.12 -5.08
C GLY A 398 -7.05 -3.84 -4.93
N ALA A 399 -8.07 -3.39 -5.67
CA ALA A 399 -9.34 -4.14 -5.80
C ALA A 399 -9.18 -5.38 -6.69
N VAL A 400 -8.49 -5.18 -7.83
CA VAL A 400 -8.12 -6.20 -8.83
C VAL A 400 -6.63 -6.55 -8.70
N GLY A 401 -6.06 -7.29 -9.65
CA GLY A 401 -4.60 -7.45 -9.73
C GLY A 401 -3.92 -6.14 -10.16
N THR A 402 -2.59 -6.11 -10.11
CA THR A 402 -1.75 -4.95 -10.49
C THR A 402 -1.98 -3.67 -9.67
N TRP A 403 -1.38 -2.55 -10.10
CA TRP A 403 -1.27 -1.29 -9.37
C TRP A 403 -1.97 -0.10 -10.04
N ALA A 404 -2.88 -0.34 -10.99
CA ALA A 404 -3.65 0.75 -11.63
C ALA A 404 -4.89 1.16 -10.85
N ASN A 405 -5.50 0.24 -10.11
CA ASN A 405 -6.78 0.45 -9.44
C ASN A 405 -6.63 0.31 -7.92
N LEU A 406 -5.88 1.26 -7.34
CA LEU A 406 -5.54 1.28 -5.92
C LEU A 406 -6.44 2.26 -5.16
N ALA A 407 -6.86 1.89 -3.96
CA ALA A 407 -7.24 2.84 -2.92
C ALA A 407 -6.02 3.12 -2.02
N LEU A 408 -6.07 4.17 -1.21
CA LEU A 408 -5.01 4.54 -0.28
C LEU A 408 -5.42 4.24 1.15
N VAL A 409 -4.55 3.53 1.85
CA VAL A 409 -4.70 3.19 3.27
C VAL A 409 -3.76 4.02 4.10
N MET A 410 -4.19 4.42 5.30
CA MET A 410 -3.34 5.02 6.33
C MET A 410 -3.49 4.30 7.68
N ARG A 411 -2.36 4.11 8.37
CA ARG A 411 -2.27 3.64 9.76
C ARG A 411 -1.30 4.50 10.56
N THR A 412 -1.45 4.53 11.88
CA THR A 412 -0.57 5.29 12.77
C THR A 412 -0.08 4.46 13.94
N SER A 413 1.10 4.78 14.47
CA SER A 413 1.67 4.18 15.68
C SER A 413 2.26 5.26 16.58
N THR A 414 2.13 5.09 17.89
CA THR A 414 2.65 6.03 18.91
C THR A 414 3.58 5.36 19.92
N ASP A 415 3.92 4.09 19.70
CA ASP A 415 4.73 3.24 20.57
C ASP A 415 5.98 2.72 19.86
N ASN A 416 6.59 3.57 19.03
CA ASN A 416 7.74 3.25 18.19
C ASN A 416 7.44 2.17 17.14
N GLY A 417 6.22 2.03 16.64
CA GLY A 417 5.88 1.10 15.56
C GLY A 417 5.62 -0.32 16.02
N VAL A 418 5.32 -0.54 17.31
CA VAL A 418 5.03 -1.87 17.88
C VAL A 418 3.58 -2.25 17.62
N THR A 419 2.66 -1.32 17.89
CA THR A 419 1.24 -1.46 17.57
C THR A 419 0.79 -0.34 16.64
N TRP A 420 -0.24 -0.62 15.87
CA TRP A 420 -0.77 0.28 14.85
C TRP A 420 -2.27 0.42 15.03
N SER A 421 -2.78 1.62 14.74
CA SER A 421 -4.22 1.87 14.65
C SER A 421 -4.86 0.97 13.59
N PRO A 422 -6.19 0.74 13.67
CA PRO A 422 -6.92 0.15 12.56
C PRO A 422 -6.62 0.87 11.24
N ALA A 423 -6.56 0.11 10.17
CA ALA A 423 -6.45 0.65 8.82
C ALA A 423 -7.65 1.54 8.48
N LYS A 424 -7.39 2.62 7.75
CA LYS A 424 -8.43 3.53 7.24
C LYS A 424 -8.17 3.86 5.79
N LEU A 425 -9.23 3.87 4.98
CA LEU A 425 -9.18 4.44 3.64
C LEU A 425 -9.09 5.96 3.74
N ILE A 426 -8.03 6.55 3.16
CA ILE A 426 -7.91 8.00 3.01
C ILE A 426 -8.48 8.50 1.68
N ASN A 427 -8.68 7.58 0.74
CA ASN A 427 -9.66 7.69 -0.32
C ASN A 427 -10.33 6.32 -0.50
N THR A 428 -11.64 6.33 -0.77
CA THR A 428 -12.43 5.11 -0.93
C THR A 428 -12.58 4.71 -2.40
N GLU A 429 -12.09 5.55 -3.30
CA GLU A 429 -12.16 5.28 -4.73
C GLU A 429 -10.86 4.63 -5.20
N HIS A 430 -10.99 3.40 -5.68
CA HIS A 430 -9.92 2.75 -6.42
C HIS A 430 -9.71 3.46 -7.76
N GLY A 431 -8.44 3.71 -8.09
CA GLY A 431 -8.08 4.29 -9.38
C GLY A 431 -6.59 4.62 -9.49
N LEU A 432 -6.26 5.33 -10.56
CA LEU A 432 -4.93 5.90 -10.77
C LEU A 432 -4.63 6.96 -9.70
N ARG A 433 -3.37 7.43 -9.66
CA ARG A 433 -2.92 8.51 -8.75
C ARG A 433 -2.84 8.09 -7.28
N ASN A 434 -3.00 6.80 -6.99
CA ASN A 434 -3.10 6.23 -5.65
C ASN A 434 -1.98 5.23 -5.34
N MET A 435 -0.89 5.18 -6.12
CA MET A 435 0.26 4.33 -5.80
C MET A 435 1.26 5.11 -4.94
N PRO A 436 1.39 4.83 -3.63
CA PRO A 436 2.28 5.59 -2.76
C PRO A 436 3.73 5.52 -3.21
N ILE A 437 4.39 6.66 -3.08
CA ILE A 437 5.84 6.78 -3.20
C ILE A 437 6.35 7.03 -1.77
N ALA A 438 7.53 6.49 -1.43
CA ALA A 438 8.18 6.73 -0.14
C ALA A 438 8.70 8.17 0.01
N ASN A 439 7.80 9.15 -0.09
CA ASN A 439 8.03 10.56 0.13
C ASN A 439 6.76 11.14 0.79
N VAL A 440 6.90 11.45 2.09
CA VAL A 440 5.89 12.12 2.89
C VAL A 440 6.53 13.35 3.52
N VAL A 441 5.90 14.50 3.35
CA VAL A 441 6.43 15.78 3.83
C VAL A 441 5.40 16.44 4.72
N ARG A 442 5.87 16.99 5.84
CA ARG A 442 5.12 17.98 6.61
C ARG A 442 5.60 19.37 6.24
N THR A 443 4.71 20.20 5.71
CA THR A 443 5.03 21.60 5.39
C THR A 443 5.16 22.43 6.67
N ARG A 444 5.77 23.61 6.57
CA ARG A 444 5.84 24.60 7.65
C ARG A 444 4.48 25.11 8.11
N THR A 445 3.48 25.09 7.22
CA THR A 445 2.08 25.38 7.55
C THR A 445 1.37 24.21 8.24
N GLY A 446 2.05 23.08 8.40
CA GLY A 446 1.54 21.90 9.12
C GLY A 446 0.79 20.89 8.24
N LYS A 447 0.69 21.14 6.92
CA LYS A 447 0.06 20.23 5.96
C LYS A 447 0.90 18.97 5.80
N MET A 448 0.23 17.83 5.59
CA MET A 448 0.89 16.59 5.20
C MET A 448 0.72 16.41 3.69
N VAL A 449 1.78 16.01 3.01
CA VAL A 449 1.80 15.76 1.58
C VAL A 449 2.34 14.36 1.35
N LEU A 450 1.54 13.50 0.71
CA LEU A 450 1.93 12.17 0.25
C LEU A 450 2.05 12.20 -1.28
N CYS A 451 3.22 11.84 -1.80
CA CYS A 451 3.40 11.69 -3.25
C CYS A 451 2.92 10.31 -3.71
N CYS A 452 2.19 10.27 -4.82
CA CYS A 452 1.71 9.03 -5.44
C CYS A 452 1.93 9.08 -6.96
N ASP A 453 2.30 7.98 -7.61
CA ASP A 453 2.45 7.99 -9.07
C ASP A 453 1.09 8.27 -9.72
N ALA A 454 1.05 9.18 -10.70
CA ALA A 454 -0.19 9.58 -11.36
C ALA A 454 -0.70 8.53 -12.36
N VAL A 455 0.16 7.59 -12.74
CA VAL A 455 -0.04 6.58 -13.79
C VAL A 455 0.66 5.28 -13.39
N THR A 456 0.45 4.21 -14.16
CA THR A 456 1.13 2.92 -13.95
C THR A 456 2.38 2.69 -14.79
N GLY A 457 2.57 3.52 -15.82
CA GLY A 457 3.70 3.44 -16.75
C GLY A 457 5.01 3.98 -16.16
N GLY A 458 6.06 3.96 -16.98
CA GLY A 458 7.37 4.52 -16.62
C GLY A 458 7.46 6.04 -16.67
N ASP A 459 6.45 6.70 -17.23
CA ASP A 459 6.36 8.13 -17.54
C ASP A 459 4.88 8.57 -17.42
N GLY A 460 4.63 9.80 -16.97
CA GLY A 460 3.28 10.37 -16.80
C GLY A 460 3.07 11.18 -15.52
N GLY A 461 4.11 11.32 -14.70
CA GLY A 461 4.13 12.23 -13.55
C GLY A 461 3.67 11.66 -12.20
N THR A 462 3.81 12.49 -11.17
CA THR A 462 3.49 12.18 -9.76
C THR A 462 2.38 13.10 -9.25
N ALA A 463 1.29 12.51 -8.75
CA ALA A 463 0.23 13.17 -8.00
C ALA A 463 0.66 13.48 -6.56
N VAL A 464 -0.07 14.40 -5.91
CA VAL A 464 0.08 14.68 -4.48
C VAL A 464 -1.27 14.57 -3.78
N HIS A 465 -1.29 13.93 -2.62
CA HIS A 465 -2.43 13.91 -1.71
C HIS A 465 -2.08 14.80 -0.52
N VAL A 466 -2.90 15.82 -0.27
CA VAL A 466 -2.64 16.85 0.73
C VAL A 466 -3.67 16.77 1.84
N SER A 467 -3.20 16.68 3.10
CA SER A 467 -4.03 16.79 4.29
C SER A 467 -3.72 18.06 5.06
N VAL A 468 -4.77 18.79 5.44
CA VAL A 468 -4.68 20.05 6.20
C VAL A 468 -5.09 19.89 7.66
N ASP A 469 -5.54 18.70 8.08
CA ASP A 469 -6.15 18.44 9.38
C ASP A 469 -5.49 17.29 10.15
N GLY A 470 -4.21 17.02 9.83
CA GLY A 470 -3.42 15.99 10.50
C GLY A 470 -3.72 14.56 10.03
N GLY A 471 -4.12 14.41 8.77
CA GLY A 471 -4.38 13.12 8.12
C GLY A 471 -5.82 12.62 8.22
N ARG A 472 -6.77 13.45 8.67
CA ARG A 472 -8.19 13.05 8.78
C ARG A 472 -8.89 13.12 7.44
N THR A 473 -8.59 14.13 6.63
CA THR A 473 -9.07 14.30 5.26
C THR A 473 -7.91 14.57 4.32
N TRP A 474 -8.05 14.14 3.06
CA TRP A 474 -7.03 14.24 2.02
C TRP A 474 -7.66 14.75 0.72
N ASN A 475 -6.92 15.57 -0.02
CA ASN A 475 -7.32 16.10 -1.31
C ASN A 475 -6.19 15.95 -2.33
N ASP A 476 -6.53 15.58 -3.56
CA ASP A 476 -5.62 15.59 -4.71
C ASP A 476 -5.94 16.80 -5.61
N PRO A 477 -5.10 17.86 -5.59
CA PRO A 477 -5.30 19.07 -6.40
C PRO A 477 -5.34 18.83 -7.91
N GLY A 478 -4.72 17.74 -8.39
CA GLY A 478 -4.68 17.39 -9.80
C GLY A 478 -5.87 16.54 -10.26
N ARG A 479 -6.72 16.07 -9.35
CA ARG A 479 -7.83 15.16 -9.69
C ARG A 479 -8.81 15.83 -10.65
N GLY A 480 -9.15 15.13 -11.74
CA GLY A 480 -10.06 15.62 -12.78
C GLY A 480 -9.47 16.69 -13.71
N ARG A 481 -8.19 17.07 -13.54
CA ARG A 481 -7.51 18.02 -14.42
C ARG A 481 -6.81 17.29 -15.59
N PRO A 482 -6.61 17.95 -16.74
CA PRO A 482 -5.98 17.31 -17.90
C PRO A 482 -4.51 16.95 -17.62
N ALA A 483 -4.04 15.90 -18.30
CA ALA A 483 -2.64 15.50 -18.30
C ALA A 483 -1.72 16.66 -18.72
N PRO A 484 -0.70 17.02 -17.90
CA PRO A 484 0.27 18.03 -18.27
C PRO A 484 1.12 17.65 -19.47
N VAL A 485 1.66 18.66 -20.14
CA VAL A 485 2.78 18.52 -21.05
C VAL A 485 4.06 18.83 -20.25
N PHE A 486 4.92 17.83 -20.09
CA PHE A 486 6.19 18.00 -19.36
C PHE A 486 7.27 18.54 -20.30
N ALA A 487 7.36 19.86 -20.41
CA ALA A 487 8.36 20.54 -21.22
C ALA A 487 8.89 21.81 -20.52
N GLU A 488 10.06 22.28 -20.96
CA GLU A 488 10.72 23.46 -20.39
C GLU A 488 9.80 24.69 -20.44
N GLY A 489 9.56 25.31 -19.29
CA GLY A 489 8.74 26.52 -19.17
C GLY A 489 7.23 26.29 -19.09
N GLU A 490 6.75 25.07 -19.39
CA GLU A 490 5.33 24.70 -19.30
C GLU A 490 4.84 24.60 -17.86
N THR A 491 3.52 24.57 -17.71
CA THR A 491 2.85 24.39 -16.41
C THR A 491 1.77 23.31 -16.45
N GLY A 492 1.53 22.65 -15.33
CA GLY A 492 0.41 21.72 -15.21
C GLY A 492 0.03 21.39 -13.77
N ALA A 493 -0.87 20.40 -13.64
CA ALA A 493 -1.57 20.11 -12.40
C ALA A 493 -0.89 19.10 -11.47
N TRP A 494 0.24 18.50 -11.88
CA TRP A 494 1.01 17.57 -11.03
C TRP A 494 2.47 17.49 -11.45
N ILE A 495 3.30 16.79 -10.67
CA ILE A 495 4.75 16.80 -10.82
C ILE A 495 5.17 16.03 -12.09
N ALA A 496 6.15 16.55 -12.83
CA ALA A 496 6.79 15.86 -13.94
C ALA A 496 7.69 14.72 -13.44
N GLY A 497 7.53 13.54 -14.04
CA GLY A 497 8.20 12.30 -13.63
C GLY A 497 7.43 11.56 -12.53
N ILE A 498 7.43 10.23 -12.64
CA ILE A 498 6.93 9.31 -11.60
C ILE A 498 7.97 9.17 -10.48
N HIS A 499 7.61 8.53 -9.36
CA HIS A 499 8.50 8.25 -8.24
C HIS A 499 9.23 9.50 -7.72
N ALA A 500 8.52 10.64 -7.71
CA ALA A 500 9.12 11.91 -7.37
C ALA A 500 9.46 12.03 -5.88
N GLY A 501 10.56 12.73 -5.60
CA GLY A 501 10.86 13.26 -4.28
C GLY A 501 10.45 14.73 -4.22
N LEU A 502 9.76 15.12 -3.14
CA LEU A 502 9.31 16.49 -2.88
C LEU A 502 9.95 17.05 -1.61
N VAL A 503 10.24 18.35 -1.63
CA VAL A 503 10.67 19.13 -0.47
C VAL A 503 10.09 20.55 -0.50
N GLU A 504 9.82 21.13 0.67
CA GLU A 504 9.47 22.55 0.78
C GLU A 504 10.76 23.40 0.83
N LEU A 505 10.84 24.39 -0.07
CA LEU A 505 11.89 25.40 -0.12
C LEU A 505 11.72 26.43 0.97
N ASN A 506 12.75 27.19 1.37
CA ASN A 506 12.69 28.16 2.46
C ASN A 506 11.69 29.31 2.25
N ASP A 507 11.36 29.63 1.00
CA ASP A 507 10.38 30.66 0.65
C ASP A 507 8.93 30.17 0.61
N GLY A 508 8.70 28.87 0.85
CA GLY A 508 7.36 28.25 0.89
C GLY A 508 6.96 27.55 -0.41
N ARG A 509 7.73 27.72 -1.48
CA ARG A 509 7.53 26.95 -2.71
C ARG A 509 7.86 25.48 -2.49
N TRP A 510 7.27 24.61 -3.28
CA TRP A 510 7.58 23.18 -3.28
C TRP A 510 8.46 22.85 -4.48
N LEU A 511 9.52 22.10 -4.25
CA LEU A 511 10.42 21.58 -5.27
C LEU A 511 10.24 20.07 -5.35
N ALA A 512 10.09 19.55 -6.56
CA ALA A 512 10.08 18.12 -6.81
C ALA A 512 10.99 17.73 -7.98
N LEU A 513 11.56 16.53 -7.87
CA LEU A 513 12.35 15.87 -8.90
C LEU A 513 11.79 14.48 -9.15
N GLY A 514 11.63 14.08 -10.41
CA GLY A 514 10.97 12.83 -10.81
C GLY A 514 11.83 11.90 -11.67
N ARG A 515 11.37 10.66 -11.84
CA ARG A 515 11.90 9.66 -12.78
C ARG A 515 11.10 9.66 -14.08
N GLY A 516 11.76 9.40 -15.20
CA GLY A 516 11.10 9.50 -16.51
C GLY A 516 10.81 10.96 -16.87
N ASP A 517 9.96 11.18 -17.87
CA ASP A 517 9.49 12.51 -18.32
C ASP A 517 10.64 13.53 -18.48
N ALA A 518 11.78 13.07 -18.99
CA ALA A 518 13.02 13.84 -19.00
C ALA A 518 12.86 15.14 -19.81
N ILE A 519 13.19 16.27 -19.21
CA ILE A 519 13.14 17.59 -19.86
C ILE A 519 14.55 17.93 -20.34
N ASN A 520 14.69 18.14 -21.65
CA ASN A 520 16.00 18.35 -22.29
C ASN A 520 17.02 17.24 -21.97
N GLY A 521 16.55 15.99 -21.84
CA GLY A 521 17.39 14.83 -21.52
C GLY A 521 17.87 14.76 -20.07
N GLN A 522 17.38 15.64 -19.20
CA GLN A 522 17.73 15.71 -17.78
C GLN A 522 16.55 15.31 -16.91
N MET A 523 16.84 14.96 -15.65
CA MET A 523 15.81 14.69 -14.66
C MET A 523 14.84 15.87 -14.57
N PRO A 524 13.51 15.66 -14.66
CA PRO A 524 12.54 16.74 -14.62
C PRO A 524 12.52 17.41 -13.25
N LYS A 525 12.45 18.75 -13.27
CA LYS A 525 12.25 19.59 -12.08
C LYS A 525 10.89 20.26 -12.15
N SER A 526 10.12 20.13 -11.08
CA SER A 526 8.82 20.77 -10.91
C SER A 526 8.85 21.71 -9.72
N VAL A 527 8.36 22.94 -9.89
CA VAL A 527 8.24 23.92 -8.79
C VAL A 527 6.81 24.43 -8.70
N SER A 528 6.21 24.33 -7.50
CA SER A 528 4.90 24.89 -7.19
C SER A 528 5.03 26.08 -6.23
N ALA A 529 4.26 27.14 -6.47
CA ALA A 529 4.18 28.31 -5.60
C ALA A 529 2.81 28.48 -4.92
N ASP A 530 1.92 27.52 -5.13
CA ASP A 530 0.52 27.51 -4.74
C ASP A 530 0.14 26.16 -4.11
N GLU A 531 1.08 25.57 -3.35
CA GLU A 531 0.85 24.38 -2.53
C GLU A 531 0.33 23.17 -3.32
N GLY A 532 0.89 22.96 -4.50
CA GLY A 532 0.68 21.79 -5.34
C GLY A 532 -0.46 21.92 -6.35
N GLU A 533 -1.16 23.05 -6.39
CA GLU A 533 -2.23 23.33 -7.37
C GLU A 533 -1.68 23.48 -8.79
N THR A 534 -0.52 24.14 -8.96
CA THR A 534 0.17 24.24 -10.25
C THR A 534 1.68 24.04 -10.11
N TRP A 535 2.27 23.44 -11.14
CA TRP A 535 3.68 23.11 -11.21
C TRP A 535 4.28 23.70 -12.47
N ARG A 536 5.41 24.40 -12.35
CA ARG A 536 6.24 24.85 -13.48
C ARG A 536 7.38 23.87 -13.71
N TYR A 537 7.57 23.47 -14.96
CA TYR A 537 8.55 22.46 -15.32
C TYR A 537 9.82 23.04 -15.94
N SER A 538 10.95 22.40 -15.66
CA SER A 538 12.26 22.76 -16.21
C SER A 538 13.23 21.59 -16.11
N ALA A 539 14.33 21.65 -16.85
CA ALA A 539 15.44 20.73 -16.69
C ALA A 539 16.20 20.99 -15.37
N SER A 540 16.58 19.94 -14.65
CA SER A 540 17.24 20.06 -13.33
C SER A 540 18.76 20.26 -13.38
N GLY A 541 19.41 20.00 -14.51
CA GLY A 541 20.87 19.90 -14.59
C GLY A 541 21.45 18.58 -14.06
N LEU A 542 20.60 17.60 -13.73
CA LEU A 542 20.98 16.30 -13.17
C LEU A 542 20.67 15.15 -14.15
N PRO A 543 21.41 14.02 -14.09
CA PRO A 543 21.15 12.86 -14.93
C PRO A 543 19.72 12.33 -14.77
N ALA A 544 19.05 12.02 -15.88
CA ALA A 544 17.76 11.32 -15.84
C ALA A 544 17.93 9.87 -15.36
N ILE A 545 16.88 9.33 -14.74
CA ILE A 545 16.79 7.94 -14.28
C ILE A 545 15.56 7.25 -14.89
N ALA A 546 15.56 5.91 -14.93
CA ALA A 546 14.49 5.12 -15.57
C ALA A 546 14.11 3.86 -14.75
N GLY A 547 13.42 2.91 -15.38
CA GLY A 547 12.91 1.70 -14.72
C GLY A 547 13.96 0.97 -13.86
N GLY A 548 13.54 0.50 -12.68
CA GLY A 548 14.44 -0.11 -11.68
C GLY A 548 15.19 0.90 -10.80
N GLN A 549 14.97 2.21 -10.99
CA GLN A 549 15.55 3.27 -10.15
C GLN A 549 14.45 4.13 -9.53
N ARG A 550 14.68 4.62 -8.31
CA ARG A 550 13.92 5.73 -7.68
C ARG A 550 14.87 6.59 -6.88
N LEU A 551 14.72 7.91 -6.96
CA LEU A 551 15.51 8.88 -6.20
C LEU A 551 14.95 9.11 -4.79
N THR A 552 15.71 9.78 -3.93
CA THR A 552 15.19 10.39 -2.71
C THR A 552 15.65 11.83 -2.59
N LEU A 553 14.77 12.70 -2.09
CA LEU A 553 14.99 14.14 -1.92
C LEU A 553 14.52 14.53 -0.52
N LEU A 554 15.39 15.19 0.26
CA LEU A 554 15.06 15.68 1.59
C LEU A 554 15.88 16.94 1.94
N ARG A 555 15.36 17.74 2.88
CA ARG A 555 16.14 18.80 3.53
C ARG A 555 16.86 18.21 4.75
N LEU A 556 18.17 18.42 4.83
CA LEU A 556 18.96 18.03 5.99
C LEU A 556 18.76 19.02 7.14
N ASN A 557 18.93 18.54 8.37
CA ASN A 557 18.84 19.30 9.62
C ASN A 557 19.83 20.47 9.67
N GLU A 558 20.92 20.39 8.91
CA GLU A 558 21.93 21.43 8.77
C GLU A 558 21.55 22.50 7.74
N GLY A 559 20.44 22.33 7.00
CA GLY A 559 19.93 23.29 6.02
C GLY A 559 19.93 22.84 4.55
N PRO A 560 21.01 22.24 3.99
CA PRO A 560 21.07 21.95 2.57
C PRO A 560 20.08 20.87 2.14
N LEU A 561 19.69 20.91 0.86
CA LEU A 561 18.91 19.85 0.24
C LEU A 561 19.85 18.70 -0.15
N LEU A 562 19.45 17.48 0.12
CA LEU A 562 20.11 16.25 -0.31
C LEU A 562 19.25 15.55 -1.37
N LEU A 563 19.85 15.29 -2.52
CA LEU A 563 19.37 14.34 -3.51
C LEU A 563 20.28 13.11 -3.49
N VAL A 564 19.69 11.91 -3.48
CA VAL A 564 20.41 10.69 -3.85
C VAL A 564 19.73 10.08 -5.08
N SER A 565 20.51 9.81 -6.11
CA SER A 565 20.03 9.30 -7.41
C SER A 565 21.13 8.51 -8.14
N PHE A 566 20.97 8.24 -9.43
CA PHE A 566 21.88 7.42 -10.22
C PHE A 566 22.48 8.20 -11.38
N THR A 567 23.73 7.91 -11.72
CA THR A 567 24.45 8.63 -12.79
C THR A 567 23.89 8.40 -14.19
N ASN A 568 23.02 7.39 -14.38
CA ASN A 568 22.42 7.08 -15.67
C ASN A 568 21.08 6.33 -15.55
N PRO A 569 20.28 6.33 -16.64
CA PRO A 569 19.01 5.60 -16.72
C PRO A 569 19.16 4.13 -17.17
N ARG A 570 20.37 3.59 -17.35
CA ARG A 570 20.60 2.23 -17.86
C ARG A 570 21.44 1.43 -16.86
N PRO A 571 20.80 0.77 -15.88
CA PRO A 571 21.51 0.14 -14.76
C PRO A 571 22.31 -1.11 -15.11
N LYS A 572 22.16 -1.68 -16.32
CA LYS A 572 22.94 -2.85 -16.76
C LYS A 572 24.14 -2.40 -17.62
N PRO A 573 25.38 -2.80 -17.26
CA PRO A 573 26.55 -2.54 -18.09
C PRO A 573 26.49 -3.43 -19.34
N ASP A 574 26.09 -2.88 -20.47
CA ASP A 574 26.56 -3.37 -21.76
C ASP A 574 27.76 -2.54 -22.20
N ALA A 575 28.57 -3.06 -23.12
CA ALA A 575 29.75 -2.36 -23.65
C ALA A 575 29.41 -1.04 -24.37
N ALA A 576 28.12 -0.71 -24.51
CA ALA A 576 27.60 0.53 -25.10
C ALA A 576 27.08 1.54 -24.04
N SER A 577 27.09 1.19 -22.75
CA SER A 577 26.68 2.07 -21.66
C SER A 577 27.73 3.19 -21.46
N THR A 578 27.45 4.33 -22.08
CA THR A 578 28.29 5.54 -22.07
C THR A 578 27.88 6.55 -21.00
N GLY A 579 26.83 6.26 -20.21
CA GLY A 579 26.25 7.17 -19.23
C GLY A 579 26.94 7.11 -17.87
N GLY A 580 28.01 7.83 -17.66
CA GLY A 580 28.54 8.11 -16.32
C GLY A 580 28.31 9.55 -15.92
N MET A 581 28.64 9.91 -14.69
CA MET A 581 28.71 11.31 -14.26
C MET A 581 30.16 11.69 -14.02
N GLU A 582 30.53 12.91 -14.43
CA GLU A 582 31.83 13.48 -14.12
C GLU A 582 31.86 13.95 -12.66
N PHE A 583 32.90 13.52 -11.93
CA PHE A 583 33.22 13.95 -10.57
C PHE A 583 34.56 14.65 -10.57
N THR A 584 34.78 15.51 -9.57
CA THR A 584 36.07 16.16 -9.32
C THR A 584 36.69 15.55 -8.08
N GLY A 585 37.92 15.03 -8.22
CA GLY A 585 38.69 14.45 -7.12
C GLY A 585 39.31 15.51 -6.23
N ALA A 586 39.89 15.07 -5.10
CA ALA A 586 40.59 15.96 -4.18
C ALA A 586 41.82 16.64 -4.81
N ASP A 587 42.38 16.05 -5.88
CA ASP A 587 43.47 16.62 -6.68
C ASP A 587 42.99 17.61 -7.76
N GLY A 588 41.70 17.90 -7.81
CA GLY A 588 41.07 18.78 -8.80
C GLY A 588 40.86 18.14 -10.18
N LYS A 589 41.24 16.87 -10.37
CA LYS A 589 41.06 16.19 -11.66
C LYS A 589 39.65 15.65 -11.81
N ARG A 590 39.19 15.66 -13.07
CA ARG A 590 37.90 15.12 -13.46
C ARG A 590 38.02 13.65 -13.83
N PHE A 591 37.06 12.84 -13.39
CA PHE A 591 36.94 11.44 -13.74
C PHE A 591 35.47 11.03 -13.82
N THR A 592 35.18 9.94 -14.53
CA THR A 592 33.81 9.44 -14.71
C THR A 592 33.56 8.28 -13.77
N SER A 593 32.43 8.32 -13.06
CA SER A 593 31.98 7.23 -12.20
C SER A 593 30.51 6.89 -12.44
N TYR A 594 30.09 5.73 -11.92
CA TYR A 594 28.86 5.07 -12.29
C TYR A 594 28.08 4.58 -11.06
N GLY A 595 26.75 4.70 -11.12
CA GLY A 595 25.83 4.19 -10.11
C GLY A 595 25.29 5.27 -9.18
N MET A 596 24.99 4.90 -7.94
CA MET A 596 24.37 5.77 -6.95
C MET A 596 25.30 6.93 -6.55
N PHE A 597 24.79 8.16 -6.61
CA PHE A 597 25.47 9.37 -6.16
C PHE A 597 24.57 10.20 -5.25
N ALA A 598 25.20 10.98 -4.38
CA ALA A 598 24.56 12.00 -3.57
C ALA A 598 24.97 13.40 -4.07
N ALA A 599 24.04 14.34 -4.06
CA ALA A 599 24.27 15.74 -4.39
C ALA A 599 23.65 16.66 -3.35
N LEU A 600 24.36 17.75 -3.03
CA LEU A 600 23.89 18.77 -2.10
C LEU A 600 23.61 20.08 -2.82
N SER A 601 22.50 20.71 -2.48
CA SER A 601 22.17 22.07 -2.89
C SER A 601 22.09 22.99 -1.67
N TYR A 602 22.75 24.15 -1.79
CA TYR A 602 22.78 25.21 -0.78
C TYR A 602 21.96 26.44 -1.18
N ASP A 603 21.35 26.41 -2.37
CA ASP A 603 20.63 27.52 -3.00
C ASP A 603 19.21 27.13 -3.41
N GLU A 604 18.58 26.26 -2.60
CA GLU A 604 17.18 25.85 -2.75
C GLU A 604 16.90 25.11 -4.08
N GLY A 605 17.85 24.26 -4.50
CA GLY A 605 17.72 23.38 -5.67
C GLY A 605 18.05 24.05 -7.00
N GLN A 606 18.65 25.24 -6.99
CA GLN A 606 19.10 25.92 -8.22
C GLN A 606 20.38 25.29 -8.76
N THR A 607 21.34 25.00 -7.90
CA THR A 607 22.60 24.32 -8.24
C THR A 607 22.91 23.16 -7.30
N TRP A 608 23.75 22.24 -7.77
CA TRP A 608 24.16 21.02 -7.07
C TRP A 608 25.69 20.86 -7.10
N PRO A 609 26.44 21.76 -6.44
CA PRO A 609 27.90 21.87 -6.58
C PRO A 609 28.68 20.73 -5.90
N ALA A 610 28.18 20.20 -4.79
CA ALA A 610 28.81 19.07 -4.10
C ALA A 610 28.16 17.77 -4.57
N ARG A 611 28.94 16.91 -5.21
CA ARG A 611 28.51 15.61 -5.74
C ARG A 611 29.50 14.54 -5.28
N ARG A 612 28.97 13.47 -4.70
CA ARG A 612 29.77 12.36 -4.19
C ARG A 612 29.20 11.02 -4.63
N LEU A 613 30.07 10.13 -5.13
CA LEU A 613 29.69 8.75 -5.39
C LEU A 613 29.39 8.03 -4.06
N VAL A 614 28.28 7.31 -3.98
CA VAL A 614 27.90 6.57 -2.76
C VAL A 614 28.60 5.21 -2.75
N SER A 615 29.91 5.23 -2.49
CA SER A 615 30.78 4.05 -2.47
C SER A 615 31.71 4.06 -1.26
N MET A 616 32.15 2.86 -0.86
CA MET A 616 33.19 2.65 0.15
C MET A 616 34.59 3.11 -0.30
N GLY A 617 34.80 3.30 -1.60
CA GLY A 617 36.12 3.50 -2.19
C GLY A 617 37.03 2.27 -2.08
N GLY A 618 38.23 2.36 -2.66
CA GLY A 618 39.26 1.30 -2.55
C GLY A 618 39.00 0.07 -3.42
N GLU A 619 39.45 -1.10 -2.93
CA GLU A 619 39.39 -2.38 -3.64
C GLU A 619 37.95 -2.82 -3.96
N PRO A 620 37.70 -3.44 -5.13
CA PRO A 620 36.39 -3.94 -5.51
C PRO A 620 35.77 -4.91 -4.51
N ARG A 621 34.45 -4.79 -4.30
CA ARG A 621 33.65 -5.66 -3.45
C ARG A 621 32.37 -6.08 -4.15
N THR A 622 32.11 -7.38 -4.20
CA THR A 622 30.82 -7.91 -4.64
C THR A 622 29.75 -7.70 -3.57
N LEU A 623 28.66 -7.02 -3.93
CA LEU A 623 27.46 -6.84 -3.11
C LEU A 623 26.22 -7.36 -3.85
N ASP A 624 25.10 -7.50 -3.14
CA ASP A 624 23.80 -7.89 -3.69
C ASP A 624 22.75 -6.84 -3.34
N GLY A 625 22.35 -6.04 -4.34
CA GLY A 625 21.31 -5.01 -4.21
C GLY A 625 19.89 -5.57 -4.32
N GLY A 626 19.72 -6.86 -4.58
CA GLY A 626 18.41 -7.51 -4.73
C GLY A 626 17.63 -7.02 -5.95
N ALA A 627 16.42 -7.56 -6.13
CA ALA A 627 15.45 -7.17 -7.17
C ALA A 627 16.09 -6.89 -8.54
N TRP A 628 15.83 -5.70 -9.10
CA TRP A 628 16.34 -5.27 -10.40
C TRP A 628 17.84 -4.97 -10.41
N THR A 629 18.45 -4.73 -9.25
CA THR A 629 19.88 -4.44 -9.11
C THR A 629 20.72 -5.70 -9.24
N GLY A 630 20.34 -6.78 -8.54
CA GLY A 630 21.09 -8.02 -8.48
C GLY A 630 22.49 -7.86 -7.87
N ARG A 631 23.41 -8.75 -8.24
CA ARG A 631 24.82 -8.68 -7.81
C ARG A 631 25.59 -7.64 -8.62
N PHE A 632 26.43 -6.87 -7.95
CA PHE A 632 27.28 -5.85 -8.56
C PHE A 632 28.62 -5.71 -7.83
N GLU A 633 29.61 -5.13 -8.51
CA GLU A 633 30.90 -4.77 -7.92
C GLU A 633 30.86 -3.28 -7.50
N MET A 634 31.24 -3.01 -6.26
CA MET A 634 31.43 -1.67 -5.72
C MET A 634 32.92 -1.37 -5.56
N ASP A 635 33.39 -0.25 -6.11
CA ASP A 635 34.77 0.23 -6.01
C ASP A 635 34.82 1.77 -6.03
N ALA A 636 36.01 2.38 -6.14
CA ALA A 636 36.16 3.84 -6.21
C ALA A 636 35.41 4.55 -7.37
N SER A 637 35.05 3.82 -8.42
CA SER A 637 34.37 4.33 -9.62
C SER A 637 32.97 3.76 -9.86
N HIS A 638 32.57 2.71 -9.12
CA HIS A 638 31.28 2.04 -9.23
C HIS A 638 30.58 1.98 -7.86
N ALA A 639 29.38 2.54 -7.80
CA ALA A 639 28.43 2.37 -6.70
C ALA A 639 27.26 1.48 -7.15
N GLU A 640 26.28 1.27 -6.27
CA GLU A 640 25.07 0.51 -6.60
C GLU A 640 24.39 1.08 -7.87
N PRO A 641 24.18 0.26 -8.93
CA PRO A 641 23.80 0.79 -10.25
C PRO A 641 22.29 1.09 -10.39
N ALA A 642 21.46 0.48 -9.55
CA ALA A 642 20.02 0.61 -9.56
C ALA A 642 19.44 0.36 -8.17
N GLY A 643 18.15 0.61 -8.02
CA GLY A 643 17.41 0.34 -6.80
C GLY A 643 16.42 1.44 -6.51
N TYR A 644 15.42 1.12 -5.68
CA TYR A 644 14.50 2.14 -5.20
C TYR A 644 15.01 2.70 -3.89
N LEU A 645 15.18 4.01 -3.85
CA LEU A 645 15.77 4.69 -2.69
C LEU A 645 14.69 5.27 -1.78
N ASP A 646 14.93 5.24 -0.47
CA ASP A 646 14.32 6.14 0.51
C ASP A 646 15.37 6.49 1.58
N ALA A 647 15.33 7.71 2.09
CA ALA A 647 16.24 8.18 3.13
C ALA A 647 15.54 9.02 4.19
N LYS A 648 16.10 8.98 5.39
CA LYS A 648 15.75 9.85 6.53
C LYS A 648 17.01 10.24 7.27
N GLN A 649 17.01 11.42 7.86
CA GLN A 649 18.09 11.85 8.76
C GLN A 649 17.59 11.75 10.21
N SER A 650 18.34 11.07 11.08
CA SER A 650 18.05 11.08 12.51
C SER A 650 18.44 12.42 13.15
N PRO A 651 17.85 12.78 14.31
CA PRO A 651 18.14 14.06 14.96
C PRO A 651 19.61 14.29 15.35
N ASP A 652 20.39 13.21 15.45
CA ASP A 652 21.84 13.27 15.66
C ASP A 652 22.65 13.64 14.40
N GLY A 653 22.01 13.82 13.24
CA GLY A 653 22.65 14.23 11.98
C GLY A 653 23.09 13.08 11.08
N LEU A 654 22.90 11.82 11.48
CA LEU A 654 23.20 10.67 10.63
C LEU A 654 22.10 10.47 9.57
N ILE A 655 22.50 10.27 8.32
CA ILE A 655 21.62 9.98 7.19
C ILE A 655 21.54 8.47 7.03
N HIS A 656 20.32 7.95 7.01
CA HIS A 656 20.00 6.54 6.79
C HIS A 656 19.30 6.42 5.45
N LEU A 657 19.91 5.68 4.54
CA LEU A 657 19.41 5.44 3.19
C LEU A 657 19.18 3.94 3.02
N VAL A 658 18.07 3.55 2.42
CA VAL A 658 17.83 2.18 1.97
C VAL A 658 17.69 2.16 0.46
N SER A 659 18.33 1.17 -0.18
CA SER A 659 17.99 0.70 -1.52
C SER A 659 17.04 -0.50 -1.41
N SER A 660 16.74 -1.14 -2.53
CA SER A 660 15.87 -2.33 -2.60
C SER A 660 16.26 -3.46 -1.62
N LYS A 661 17.55 -3.55 -1.25
CA LYS A 661 18.05 -4.57 -0.30
C LYS A 661 19.08 -4.05 0.70
N LEU A 662 19.81 -3.00 0.36
CA LEU A 662 20.95 -2.51 1.15
C LEU A 662 20.56 -1.29 1.98
N SER A 663 21.19 -1.15 3.13
CA SER A 663 21.09 0.00 4.03
C SER A 663 22.46 0.67 4.16
N TYR A 664 22.48 1.97 3.95
CA TYR A 664 23.64 2.86 3.97
C TYR A 664 23.48 3.86 5.11
N ARG A 665 24.61 4.20 5.76
CA ARG A 665 24.64 5.22 6.82
C ARG A 665 25.86 6.13 6.64
N PHE A 666 25.62 7.44 6.58
CA PHE A 666 26.66 8.45 6.41
C PHE A 666 26.21 9.82 6.92
N ASN A 667 27.11 10.79 7.04
CA ASN A 667 26.77 12.14 7.52
C ASN A 667 27.11 13.22 6.50
N LEU A 668 26.65 14.46 6.77
CA LEU A 668 26.91 15.61 5.90
C LEU A 668 28.41 15.86 5.68
N ALA A 669 29.22 15.73 6.74
CA ALA A 669 30.67 15.92 6.65
C ALA A 669 31.33 15.00 5.61
N TRP A 670 30.87 13.75 5.49
CA TRP A 670 31.33 12.83 4.45
C TRP A 670 30.85 13.23 3.05
N LEU A 671 29.60 13.68 2.92
CA LEU A 671 29.06 14.15 1.64
C LEU A 671 29.78 15.39 1.08
N GLN A 672 30.37 16.20 1.96
CA GLN A 672 31.14 17.39 1.57
C GLN A 672 32.56 17.07 1.09
N GLN A 673 33.04 15.83 1.28
CA GLN A 673 34.34 15.42 0.78
C GLN A 673 34.30 15.14 -0.75
N PRO A 674 35.37 15.45 -1.50
CA PRO A 674 35.51 15.06 -2.91
C PRO A 674 35.47 13.54 -3.10
N THR A 675 34.93 13.07 -4.23
CA THR A 675 34.89 11.63 -4.54
C THR A 675 36.30 11.06 -4.69
N ASP A 676 36.51 9.84 -4.21
CA ASP A 676 37.81 9.16 -4.31
C ASP A 676 38.13 8.84 -5.77
N ALA A 677 39.29 9.28 -6.27
CA ALA A 677 39.67 9.04 -7.65
C ALA A 677 40.09 7.57 -7.86
N PRO A 678 39.58 6.88 -8.90
CA PRO A 678 40.01 5.52 -9.22
C PRO A 678 41.46 5.49 -9.71
N ALA A 679 42.21 4.45 -9.32
CA ALA A 679 43.58 4.26 -9.78
C ALA A 679 43.62 3.95 -11.29
N GLY A 680 44.28 4.81 -12.09
CA GLY A 680 44.62 4.50 -13.48
C GLY A 680 43.64 4.92 -14.59
N GLN A 681 42.57 5.68 -14.31
CA GLN A 681 41.78 6.32 -15.39
C GLN A 681 42.58 7.47 -16.02
N SER A 682 42.69 7.48 -17.37
CA SER A 682 43.52 8.43 -18.11
C SER A 682 43.02 9.87 -17.94
N HIS A 683 43.95 10.73 -17.51
CA HIS A 683 43.72 12.13 -17.20
C HIS A 683 43.47 12.94 -18.47
N ARG A 684 42.30 13.55 -18.62
CA ARG A 684 42.13 14.66 -19.58
C ARG A 684 42.58 15.95 -18.91
N ALA A 685 43.73 16.47 -19.35
CA ALA A 685 44.15 17.84 -19.03
C ALA A 685 43.25 18.85 -19.75
N GLU A 686 43.01 20.01 -19.14
CA GLU A 686 42.26 21.10 -19.75
C GLU A 686 42.88 21.52 -21.11
N PRO A 687 42.07 21.86 -22.13
CA PRO A 687 42.54 22.72 -23.19
C PRO A 687 42.78 24.11 -22.61
N HIS A 688 44.02 24.59 -22.64
CA HIS A 688 44.35 25.97 -22.30
C HIS A 688 43.44 26.95 -23.07
N PRO A 689 42.91 28.01 -22.43
CA PRO A 689 42.22 29.06 -23.16
C PRO A 689 43.21 29.73 -24.13
N PRO A 690 42.83 30.04 -25.37
CA PRO A 690 43.70 30.74 -26.29
C PRO A 690 44.02 32.13 -25.72
N THR A 691 45.29 32.37 -25.45
CA THR A 691 45.83 33.71 -25.20
C THR A 691 45.55 34.58 -26.43
N LEU A 692 44.70 35.59 -26.25
CA LEU A 692 44.60 36.73 -27.16
C LEU A 692 45.92 37.51 -27.07
N GLY A 693 46.85 37.20 -27.96
CA GLY A 693 48.01 38.03 -28.24
C GLY A 693 47.57 39.24 -29.06
N ALA A 694 47.69 40.42 -28.46
CA ALA A 694 47.63 41.69 -29.16
C ALA A 694 49.03 42.00 -29.72
N GLU A 695 49.16 42.18 -31.03
CA GLU A 695 50.24 42.98 -31.63
C GLU A 695 49.71 43.73 -32.86
N THR A 696 49.82 45.07 -32.77
CA THR A 696 49.97 46.14 -33.78
C THR A 696 49.29 46.05 -35.14
#